data_AF-A0A3M1I8M6-F1
#
_entry.id   AF-A0A3M1I8M6-F1
#
_cell.length_a   1.000
_cell.length_b   1.000
_cell.length_c   1.000
_cell.angle_alpha   90.00
_cell.angle_beta   90.00
_cell.angle_gamma   90.00
#
_symmetry.space_group_name_H-M   'P 1'
#
loop_
_entity.id
_entity.type
_entity.pdbx_description
1 polymer ?
#
loop_
_entity_poly.entity_id
_entity_poly.type
_entity_poly.pdbx_seq_one_letter_code
_entity_poly.pdbx_strand_id
1 'polypeptide(L)'
;MWDSGKVVSNATSVPYGGSPLSYFTTYHYRIQLWDNLNQAGPFSADTTFRPSSGSVTISQVNTLSGIATAGMENAVMQLRFTANLVEDITLNSITLQAINGGAKDTNEPVELNGVKIYLDSNQNGQFLDGESVVGSGTYTVNDGSVTIPLSSVTIPAGGNVDFIVVYDISYNNAVDGSQFSLQVSDFAGTGVSSSQTLPPAEKNGLPQTSGNFTIRLPGVHIEATSFNVDQQVLANQSLVPILHISMVEIHPILSDPVDITQMTIQASGTADESVDVSKIHFYRDYGTIGTFEPGTDAEIIISPNTYSTDNELLTFYVDGCPSACNYPADARIPDSSAPNPTQYFWIVYDFSNPATSFSGKTVQLSYQGMLGKQGLATISADPSSSATSGITTLVTGQLSAALGTNSAASQDVLLNQTNFAIMQILFQETTGREGMNLNSVTFQASGTGDDAAHIGSVRLYLDSDSDGKFNPAVDTTQLGSTATYSADNGTVMFSGFSQNIPANSSISLLLVYDWNNASAAYNKTFQASVSSFSATGATTGRSNIVGSGTPNSHIMTAKQGEVLATKLSSYPNSNALVPDNVEKASLVFQLSETTGLENVQVSAISINNIGTANEPIDIKPSGIKIYVDTNGNGLFSDETALNSQNPPGINDGPINFSFSPVTIPAGSSKTFFVTYTANIDPLQSIGGTTLTAALDASTQVTGTTVTTSKSLIGSGSISGRGLILQKPEIQLSSIPLTGLENKIIVEAPTAKRTLMKLQIQEVSNTMDASVTGIDFISEALSVGNWDESLISVPNGMSLYVDNGNGIFDNQDTLWATSTMGNGTTMSFTGSAVTVPQGSNVLMLLVGQFNAPLSPYYGDGSNPYTMRFQYTGITSDDLTPQPTSIAGDTLVFSRGFVNGAPVDNSDFIVSPGVDKEPMFRFQLTNITPADVTIQLTGLTYSITSNVSYKVERIYLLEDKNGTPGNVLAENSALNGTLSPVNLTFQRGESHSYFIGIRMASDTPFPGEIQISISDIVGNASAYQGFPLISGTARLGKPLNQTLEVRNNYPDIHRGEFALILFRVEQPDKVHIRIYSVAGQMIRDFGENLYNPGVYQLKWYGETDRGNKVPFGVYFVSLESNHQKEFKKIYIKSK
;
A
#
# COMPACT_ATOMS: atom_id res chain seq x y z
N MET A 1 69.26 45.93 -49.43
CA MET A 1 68.09 46.81 -49.70
C MET A 1 68.29 47.41 -51.08
N TRP A 2 67.36 47.14 -51.99
CA TRP A 2 67.30 47.84 -53.27
C TRP A 2 66.39 49.05 -53.08
N ASP A 3 66.91 50.25 -53.31
CA ASP A 3 66.13 51.49 -53.36
C ASP A 3 66.11 51.90 -54.83
N SER A 4 64.92 51.99 -55.42
CA SER A 4 64.73 52.41 -56.82
C SER A 4 64.97 53.91 -57.01
N GLY A 5 65.19 54.67 -55.93
CA GLY A 5 65.20 56.12 -55.95
C GLY A 5 63.80 56.70 -56.20
N LYS A 6 63.69 58.04 -56.15
CA LYS A 6 62.43 58.73 -56.47
C LYS A 6 62.28 58.86 -57.97
N VAL A 7 61.29 58.18 -58.54
CA VAL A 7 60.94 58.30 -59.96
C VAL A 7 59.51 58.81 -60.07
N VAL A 8 59.31 59.97 -60.70
CA VAL A 8 57.97 60.49 -61.00
C VAL A 8 57.36 59.59 -62.07
N SER A 9 56.27 58.89 -61.73
CA SER A 9 55.62 57.94 -62.64
C SER A 9 54.12 57.86 -62.36
N ASN A 10 53.34 57.63 -63.41
CA ASN A 10 51.91 57.30 -63.33
C ASN A 10 51.66 55.79 -63.41
N ALA A 11 52.73 54.97 -63.42
CA ALA A 11 52.62 53.52 -63.53
C ALA A 11 52.09 52.90 -62.23
N THR A 12 51.22 51.90 -62.36
CA THR A 12 50.65 51.15 -61.22
C THR A 12 51.56 49.99 -60.78
N SER A 13 52.74 49.82 -61.38
CA SER A 13 53.74 48.83 -61.02
C SER A 13 55.15 49.38 -61.22
N VAL A 14 56.12 48.83 -60.48
CA VAL A 14 57.54 49.12 -60.60
C VAL A 14 58.30 47.81 -60.84
N PRO A 15 59.10 47.68 -61.91
CA PRO A 15 59.92 46.51 -62.12
C PRO A 15 61.05 46.47 -61.09
N TYR A 16 61.27 45.31 -60.48
CA TYR A 16 62.41 45.08 -59.61
C TYR A 16 63.69 45.04 -60.43
N GLY A 17 64.59 46.00 -60.19
CA GLY A 17 65.89 46.11 -60.88
C GLY A 17 67.09 45.79 -59.98
N GLY A 18 66.86 45.16 -58.83
CA GLY A 18 67.93 44.75 -57.91
C GLY A 18 68.65 43.48 -58.38
N SER A 19 69.59 42.99 -57.57
CA SER A 19 70.29 41.73 -57.85
C SER A 19 69.31 40.58 -58.09
N PRO A 20 69.63 39.62 -58.97
CA PRO A 20 68.77 38.45 -59.19
C PRO A 20 68.33 37.82 -57.88
N LEU A 21 67.02 37.60 -57.74
CA LEU A 21 66.44 37.02 -56.55
C LEU A 21 66.74 35.52 -56.52
N SER A 22 67.16 35.02 -55.36
CA SER A 22 67.33 33.59 -55.12
C SER A 22 65.96 32.92 -55.03
N TYR A 23 65.80 31.79 -55.70
CA TYR A 23 64.62 30.94 -55.52
C TYR A 23 64.51 30.48 -54.07
N PHE A 24 63.26 30.24 -53.63
CA PHE A 24 62.89 29.74 -52.31
C PHE A 24 63.25 30.63 -51.12
N THR A 25 63.68 31.87 -51.39
CA THR A 25 63.92 32.89 -50.37
C THR A 25 62.71 33.81 -50.25
N THR A 26 62.18 33.96 -49.03
CA THR A 26 61.10 34.93 -48.78
C THR A 26 61.69 36.33 -48.73
N TYR A 27 61.31 37.17 -49.68
CA TYR A 27 61.69 38.57 -49.73
C TYR A 27 60.58 39.42 -49.14
N HIS A 28 60.95 40.28 -48.20
CA HIS A 28 60.10 41.33 -47.65
C HIS A 28 60.30 42.61 -48.45
N TYR A 29 59.21 43.32 -48.75
CA TYR A 29 59.24 44.60 -49.43
C TYR A 29 58.19 45.56 -48.86
N ARG A 30 58.55 46.85 -48.92
CA ARG A 30 57.67 47.99 -48.62
C ARG A 30 57.85 49.03 -49.71
N ILE A 31 56.79 49.76 -50.02
CA ILE A 31 56.77 50.80 -51.04
C ILE A 31 56.47 52.13 -50.34
N GLN A 32 57.23 53.17 -50.65
CA GLN A 32 56.93 54.54 -50.22
C GLN A 32 56.71 55.41 -51.45
N LEU A 33 55.72 56.29 -51.40
CA LEU A 33 55.42 57.22 -52.47
C LEU A 33 55.77 58.64 -52.02
N TRP A 34 56.14 59.50 -52.95
CA TRP A 34 56.34 60.93 -52.72
C TRP A 34 55.31 61.73 -53.51
N ASP A 35 54.83 62.82 -52.94
CA ASP A 35 53.99 63.76 -53.66
C ASP A 35 54.80 64.67 -54.61
N ASN A 36 54.09 65.53 -55.35
CA ASN A 36 54.70 66.47 -56.30
C ASN A 36 55.48 67.62 -55.63
N LEU A 37 55.42 67.75 -54.30
CA LEU A 37 56.24 68.67 -53.50
C LEU A 37 57.45 67.94 -52.87
N ASN A 38 57.71 66.70 -53.28
CA ASN A 38 58.80 65.85 -52.82
C ASN A 38 58.68 65.44 -51.33
N GLN A 39 57.49 65.55 -50.72
CA GLN A 39 57.21 65.01 -49.39
C GLN A 39 56.90 63.51 -49.45
N ALA A 40 57.50 62.74 -48.54
CA ALA A 40 57.31 61.30 -48.46
C ALA A 40 55.99 60.98 -47.76
N GLY A 41 55.16 60.14 -48.35
CA GLY A 41 54.06 59.47 -47.66
C GLY A 41 54.57 58.37 -46.72
N PRO A 42 53.69 57.70 -45.96
CA PRO A 42 54.10 56.53 -45.16
C PRO A 42 54.56 55.38 -46.07
N PHE A 43 55.44 54.52 -45.56
CA PHE A 43 55.69 53.23 -46.18
C PHE A 43 54.41 52.38 -46.18
N SER A 44 54.23 51.57 -47.22
CA SER A 44 53.24 50.50 -47.23
C SER A 44 53.49 49.52 -46.08
N ALA A 45 52.48 48.71 -45.78
CA ALA A 45 52.67 47.54 -44.93
C ALA A 45 53.77 46.64 -45.50
N ASP A 46 54.49 46.01 -44.60
CA ASP A 46 55.47 44.98 -44.95
C ASP A 46 54.75 43.82 -45.63
N THR A 47 55.12 43.56 -46.88
CA THR A 47 54.53 42.49 -47.70
C THR A 47 55.65 41.56 -48.14
N THR A 48 55.35 40.27 -48.31
CA THR A 48 56.33 39.28 -48.72
C THR A 48 55.98 38.65 -50.06
N PHE A 49 57.01 38.17 -50.75
CA PHE A 49 56.86 37.21 -51.84
C PHE A 49 58.06 36.25 -51.84
N ARG A 50 57.87 35.05 -52.37
CA ARG A 50 58.91 34.02 -52.44
C ARG A 50 58.95 33.48 -53.87
N PRO A 51 59.98 33.79 -54.67
CA PRO A 51 60.14 33.18 -55.98
C PRO A 51 60.25 31.66 -55.81
N SER A 52 59.41 30.87 -56.48
CA SER A 52 59.47 29.40 -56.47
C SER A 52 59.79 28.87 -57.87
N SER A 53 60.36 27.66 -57.93
CA SER A 53 60.61 26.94 -59.18
C SER A 53 59.62 25.77 -59.37
N GLY A 54 58.38 25.97 -58.91
CA GLY A 54 57.36 24.94 -58.87
C GLY A 54 57.41 24.01 -57.66
N SER A 55 56.35 23.22 -57.50
CA SER A 55 56.17 22.21 -56.45
C SER A 55 55.40 21.02 -57.01
N VAL A 56 55.65 19.81 -56.51
CA VAL A 56 54.94 18.60 -56.93
C VAL A 56 54.28 17.94 -55.73
N THR A 57 53.00 17.57 -55.88
CA THR A 57 52.24 16.79 -54.91
C THR A 57 52.05 15.37 -55.43
N ILE A 58 52.41 14.37 -54.62
CA ILE A 58 52.11 12.95 -54.87
C ILE A 58 50.88 12.51 -54.08
N SER A 59 50.03 11.67 -54.68
CA SER A 59 48.91 11.01 -54.03
C SER A 59 48.68 9.62 -54.61
N GLN A 60 48.21 8.66 -53.82
CA GLN A 60 47.69 7.41 -54.35
C GLN A 60 46.37 7.61 -55.10
N VAL A 61 46.24 6.96 -56.26
CA VAL A 61 44.99 6.92 -57.03
C VAL A 61 44.14 5.73 -56.59
N ASN A 62 44.78 4.58 -56.32
CA ASN A 62 44.16 3.37 -55.79
C ASN A 62 45.07 2.72 -54.73
N THR A 63 44.48 2.31 -53.61
CA THR A 63 45.13 1.43 -52.62
C THR A 63 44.97 -0.02 -53.08
N LEU A 64 45.97 -0.53 -53.79
CA LEU A 64 46.02 -1.93 -54.19
C LEU A 64 46.48 -2.78 -52.98
N SER A 65 45.79 -3.90 -52.74
CA SER A 65 46.14 -4.93 -51.75
C SER A 65 45.61 -6.28 -52.24
N GLY A 66 46.31 -7.38 -51.99
CA GLY A 66 45.82 -8.70 -52.42
C GLY A 66 46.89 -9.78 -52.59
N ILE A 67 46.65 -10.70 -53.51
CA ILE A 67 47.54 -11.81 -53.84
C ILE A 67 48.45 -11.40 -54.99
N ALA A 68 49.74 -11.67 -54.85
CA ALA A 68 50.73 -11.49 -55.91
C ALA A 68 51.30 -12.84 -56.30
N THR A 69 51.27 -13.19 -57.59
CA THR A 69 51.70 -14.52 -58.04
C THR A 69 53.17 -14.52 -58.40
N ALA A 70 53.92 -15.51 -57.90
CA ALA A 70 55.33 -15.68 -58.23
C ALA A 70 55.54 -16.02 -59.71
N GLY A 71 56.58 -15.43 -60.32
CA GLY A 71 56.86 -15.56 -61.75
C GLY A 71 56.09 -14.59 -62.65
N MET A 72 55.27 -13.70 -62.07
CA MET A 72 54.56 -12.64 -62.80
C MET A 72 54.94 -11.25 -62.28
N GLU A 73 54.67 -10.25 -63.11
CA GLU A 73 54.67 -8.85 -62.72
C GLU A 73 53.34 -8.50 -62.06
N ASN A 74 53.38 -7.97 -60.84
CA ASN A 74 52.19 -7.68 -60.05
C ASN A 74 52.15 -6.19 -59.74
N ALA A 75 51.04 -5.53 -60.09
CA ALA A 75 50.80 -4.13 -59.77
C ALA A 75 50.53 -3.97 -58.26
N VAL A 76 51.32 -3.13 -57.61
CA VAL A 76 51.34 -3.01 -56.14
C VAL A 76 50.95 -1.63 -55.64
N MET A 77 51.02 -0.62 -56.51
CA MET A 77 50.64 0.75 -56.15
C MET A 77 50.35 1.58 -57.39
N GLN A 78 49.34 2.47 -57.34
CA GLN A 78 49.11 3.48 -58.37
C GLN A 78 49.25 4.89 -57.77
N LEU A 79 50.04 5.73 -58.43
CA LEU A 79 50.48 7.04 -57.95
C LEU A 79 50.12 8.12 -58.96
N ARG A 80 49.73 9.29 -58.46
CA ARG A 80 49.56 10.52 -59.24
C ARG A 80 50.52 11.58 -58.76
N PHE A 81 51.27 12.18 -59.68
CA PHE A 81 52.11 13.34 -59.43
C PHE A 81 51.50 14.57 -60.10
N THR A 82 51.28 15.64 -59.35
CA THR A 82 50.66 16.88 -59.84
C THR A 82 51.61 18.06 -59.63
N ALA A 83 51.94 18.80 -60.68
CA ALA A 83 52.75 20.02 -60.59
C ALA A 83 51.85 21.24 -60.35
N ASN A 84 52.35 22.23 -59.61
CA ASN A 84 51.65 23.51 -59.47
C ASN A 84 51.71 24.35 -60.77
N LEU A 85 51.03 25.50 -60.80
CA LEU A 85 50.92 26.35 -61.99
C LEU A 85 52.19 27.15 -62.35
N VAL A 86 53.35 26.89 -61.72
CA VAL A 86 54.53 27.76 -61.84
C VAL A 86 55.36 27.44 -63.08
N GLU A 87 55.73 26.18 -63.28
CA GLU A 87 56.48 25.71 -64.46
C GLU A 87 56.33 24.18 -64.62
N ASP A 88 56.70 23.68 -65.80
CA ASP A 88 56.79 22.24 -66.05
C ASP A 88 57.93 21.63 -65.21
N ILE A 89 57.72 20.42 -64.69
CA ILE A 89 58.71 19.69 -63.87
C ILE A 89 59.08 18.38 -64.55
N THR A 90 60.37 18.19 -64.83
CA THR A 90 60.90 16.88 -65.21
C THR A 90 61.15 16.04 -63.96
N LEU A 91 60.47 14.91 -63.80
CA LEU A 91 60.77 13.92 -62.77
C LEU A 91 62.00 13.10 -63.18
N ASN A 92 62.99 13.05 -62.29
CA ASN A 92 64.28 12.42 -62.52
C ASN A 92 64.37 11.03 -61.87
N SER A 93 63.79 10.86 -60.67
CA SER A 93 63.84 9.58 -59.95
C SER A 93 62.74 9.47 -58.91
N ILE A 94 62.39 8.23 -58.54
CA ILE A 94 61.49 7.91 -57.42
C ILE A 94 62.23 6.94 -56.48
N THR A 95 62.21 7.21 -55.19
CA THR A 95 62.79 6.35 -54.16
C THR A 95 61.70 5.52 -53.52
N LEU A 96 61.83 4.20 -53.63
CA LEU A 96 60.94 3.20 -53.05
C LEU A 96 61.65 2.50 -51.90
N GLN A 97 60.99 2.39 -50.75
CA GLN A 97 61.44 1.66 -49.59
C GLN A 97 60.53 0.43 -49.41
N ALA A 98 61.11 -0.76 -49.42
CA ALA A 98 60.38 -1.94 -48.97
C ALA A 98 60.17 -1.84 -47.46
N ILE A 99 58.97 -2.19 -46.99
CA ILE A 99 58.62 -2.15 -45.58
C ILE A 99 57.96 -3.47 -45.17
N ASN A 100 58.24 -3.89 -43.94
CA ASN A 100 57.78 -5.16 -43.41
C ASN A 100 56.27 -5.39 -43.60
N GLY A 101 55.92 -6.36 -44.44
CA GLY A 101 54.55 -6.70 -44.81
C GLY A 101 53.82 -7.62 -43.82
N GLY A 102 54.51 -8.21 -42.85
CA GLY A 102 53.93 -9.09 -41.83
C GLY A 102 54.88 -10.19 -41.31
N ALA A 103 54.32 -11.17 -40.57
CA ALA A 103 55.08 -12.18 -39.83
C ALA A 103 55.90 -13.17 -40.69
N LYS A 104 55.67 -13.18 -42.01
CA LYS A 104 56.37 -14.03 -43.00
C LYS A 104 57.15 -13.22 -44.04
N ASP A 105 57.50 -11.98 -43.75
CA ASP A 105 58.39 -11.22 -44.63
C ASP A 105 59.84 -11.73 -44.51
N THR A 106 60.42 -12.25 -45.59
CA THR A 106 61.69 -13.00 -45.51
C THR A 106 62.88 -12.35 -46.22
N ASN A 107 62.82 -11.94 -47.50
CA ASN A 107 63.96 -11.30 -48.20
C ASN A 107 63.65 -10.68 -49.60
N GLU A 108 63.40 -9.36 -49.76
CA GLU A 108 63.11 -8.79 -51.10
C GLU A 108 64.23 -8.97 -52.17
N PRO A 109 65.53 -8.84 -51.85
CA PRO A 109 66.62 -9.13 -52.80
C PRO A 109 66.64 -10.56 -53.36
N VAL A 110 65.97 -11.51 -52.72
CA VAL A 110 65.91 -12.92 -53.14
C VAL A 110 64.56 -13.24 -53.77
N GLU A 111 63.48 -12.73 -53.19
CA GLU A 111 62.10 -13.04 -53.60
C GLU A 111 61.61 -12.18 -54.77
N LEU A 112 62.21 -11.01 -55.02
CA LEU A 112 61.90 -10.14 -56.15
C LEU A 112 63.03 -10.14 -57.19
N ASN A 113 62.69 -10.29 -58.47
CA ASN A 113 63.61 -10.02 -59.58
C ASN A 113 63.87 -8.51 -59.74
N GLY A 114 62.92 -7.67 -59.30
CA GLY A 114 63.05 -6.22 -59.29
C GLY A 114 61.73 -5.49 -59.12
N VAL A 115 61.79 -4.16 -59.19
CA VAL A 115 60.65 -3.25 -59.19
C VAL A 115 60.69 -2.37 -60.44
N LYS A 116 59.54 -2.19 -61.07
CA LYS A 116 59.36 -1.41 -62.30
C LYS A 116 58.33 -0.31 -62.07
N ILE A 117 58.51 0.82 -62.74
CA ILE A 117 57.57 1.94 -62.76
C ILE A 117 57.09 2.09 -64.20
N TYR A 118 55.78 1.97 -64.38
CA TYR A 118 55.08 2.12 -65.66
C TYR A 118 54.35 3.47 -65.69
N LEU A 119 54.32 4.09 -66.87
CA LEU A 119 53.53 5.29 -67.12
C LEU A 119 52.10 4.90 -67.52
N ASP A 120 51.13 5.24 -66.68
CA ASP A 120 49.70 5.02 -66.92
C ASP A 120 49.17 6.14 -67.84
N SER A 121 49.37 5.94 -69.14
CA SER A 121 49.06 6.95 -70.15
C SER A 121 47.56 7.12 -70.43
N ASN A 122 46.75 6.10 -70.12
CA ASN A 122 45.31 6.11 -70.35
C ASN A 122 44.49 6.40 -69.07
N GLN A 123 45.17 6.47 -67.92
CA GLN A 123 44.61 6.76 -66.60
C GLN A 123 43.51 5.78 -66.16
N ASN A 124 43.54 4.55 -66.67
CA ASN A 124 42.52 3.54 -66.39
C ASN A 124 42.84 2.72 -65.12
N GLY A 125 44.06 2.83 -64.58
CA GLY A 125 44.51 2.10 -63.40
C GLY A 125 44.59 0.58 -63.56
N GLN A 126 44.68 0.06 -64.79
CA GLN A 126 44.80 -1.37 -65.09
C GLN A 126 46.15 -1.69 -65.76
N PHE A 127 46.91 -2.58 -65.15
CA PHE A 127 48.27 -2.99 -65.55
C PHE A 127 48.33 -3.95 -66.77
N LEU A 128 47.43 -3.85 -67.76
CA LEU A 128 47.37 -4.86 -68.84
C LEU A 128 47.15 -4.33 -70.27
N ASP A 129 47.41 -3.04 -70.57
CA ASP A 129 47.33 -2.55 -71.96
C ASP A 129 48.30 -1.40 -72.29
N GLY A 130 49.28 -1.64 -73.15
CA GLY A 130 50.07 -0.60 -73.85
C GLY A 130 51.01 0.31 -73.02
N GLU A 131 51.16 0.09 -71.72
CA GLU A 131 51.97 0.94 -70.83
C GLU A 131 53.49 0.75 -71.04
N SER A 132 54.24 1.86 -71.00
CA SER A 132 55.69 1.84 -71.15
C SER A 132 56.40 1.92 -69.81
N VAL A 133 57.41 1.07 -69.61
CA VAL A 133 58.33 1.17 -68.46
C VAL A 133 59.11 2.48 -68.55
N VAL A 134 59.03 3.31 -67.52
CA VAL A 134 59.77 4.56 -67.39
C VAL A 134 60.93 4.47 -66.41
N GLY A 135 61.01 3.42 -65.59
CA GLY A 135 62.16 3.15 -64.74
C GLY A 135 62.10 1.76 -64.13
N SER A 136 63.26 1.22 -63.76
CA SER A 136 63.36 -0.05 -63.03
C SER A 136 64.55 -0.06 -62.07
N GLY A 137 64.48 -0.91 -61.05
CA GLY A 137 65.53 -1.10 -60.06
C GLY A 137 65.40 -2.44 -59.32
N THR A 138 66.38 -2.75 -58.49
CA THR A 138 66.40 -3.95 -57.65
C THR A 138 66.75 -3.57 -56.21
N TYR A 139 66.17 -4.28 -55.24
CA TYR A 139 66.56 -4.15 -53.84
C TYR A 139 67.83 -4.95 -53.58
N THR A 140 68.77 -4.38 -52.84
CA THR A 140 70.04 -5.05 -52.47
C THR A 140 70.10 -5.43 -50.99
N VAL A 141 69.12 -5.01 -50.20
CA VAL A 141 68.98 -5.26 -48.76
C VAL A 141 67.50 -5.51 -48.46
N ASN A 142 67.20 -6.45 -47.55
CA ASN A 142 65.84 -6.66 -47.03
C ASN A 142 65.32 -5.41 -46.31
N ASP A 143 64.05 -5.04 -46.51
CA ASP A 143 63.47 -3.78 -46.03
C ASP A 143 64.28 -2.53 -46.48
N GLY A 144 65.01 -2.66 -47.60
CA GLY A 144 65.91 -1.65 -48.13
C GLY A 144 65.18 -0.58 -48.93
N SER A 145 65.92 0.45 -49.34
CA SER A 145 65.43 1.44 -50.30
C SER A 145 66.18 1.36 -51.64
N VAL A 146 65.47 1.64 -52.73
CA VAL A 146 65.99 1.72 -54.09
C VAL A 146 65.55 3.04 -54.71
N THR A 147 66.50 3.80 -55.27
CA THR A 147 66.20 5.01 -56.04
C THR A 147 66.18 4.67 -57.52
N ILE A 148 64.99 4.70 -58.11
CA ILE A 148 64.76 4.34 -59.51
C ILE A 148 64.87 5.60 -60.37
N PRO A 149 65.86 5.68 -61.28
CA PRO A 149 65.93 6.76 -62.26
C PRO A 149 64.79 6.61 -63.29
N LEU A 150 64.20 7.73 -63.68
CA LEU A 150 63.12 7.78 -64.68
C LEU A 150 63.64 8.27 -66.03
N SER A 151 63.10 7.72 -67.12
CA SER A 151 63.34 8.20 -68.48
C SER A 151 62.51 9.46 -68.78
N SER A 152 63.11 10.63 -68.57
CA SER A 152 62.62 11.98 -68.94
C SER A 152 61.09 12.17 -68.94
N VAL A 153 60.43 11.97 -67.79
CA VAL A 153 58.99 12.22 -67.64
C VAL A 153 58.76 13.65 -67.20
N THR A 154 57.97 14.43 -67.96
CA THR A 154 57.67 15.83 -67.64
C THR A 154 56.21 15.99 -67.23
N ILE A 155 55.97 16.61 -66.08
CA ILE A 155 54.65 17.01 -65.61
C ILE A 155 54.43 18.47 -66.05
N PRO A 156 53.42 18.75 -66.89
CA PRO A 156 53.10 20.13 -67.28
C PRO A 156 52.69 20.99 -66.08
N ALA A 157 52.97 22.30 -66.12
CA ALA A 157 52.53 23.25 -65.11
C ALA A 157 51.01 23.18 -64.89
N GLY A 158 50.58 22.89 -63.66
CA GLY A 158 49.16 22.68 -63.31
C GLY A 158 48.57 21.34 -63.75
N GLY A 159 49.35 20.48 -64.41
CA GLY A 159 48.95 19.15 -64.88
C GLY A 159 49.38 18.01 -63.95
N ASN A 160 49.04 16.78 -64.35
CA ASN A 160 49.38 15.56 -63.62
C ASN A 160 49.89 14.44 -64.53
N VAL A 161 50.57 13.46 -63.93
CA VAL A 161 51.02 12.21 -64.54
C VAL A 161 50.78 11.07 -63.56
N ASP A 162 50.25 9.94 -64.06
CA ASP A 162 49.97 8.75 -63.27
C ASP A 162 51.00 7.63 -63.55
N PHE A 163 51.38 6.90 -62.51
CA PHE A 163 52.29 5.77 -62.59
C PHE A 163 51.72 4.54 -61.89
N ILE A 164 52.09 3.37 -62.40
CA ILE A 164 51.87 2.09 -61.73
C ILE A 164 53.23 1.53 -61.30
N VAL A 165 53.35 1.23 -60.01
CA VAL A 165 54.52 0.53 -59.44
C VAL A 165 54.22 -0.96 -59.45
N VAL A 166 55.17 -1.75 -59.94
CA VAL A 166 55.03 -3.18 -60.20
C VAL A 166 56.20 -3.93 -59.59
N TYR A 167 55.92 -4.99 -58.84
CA TYR A 167 56.92 -5.94 -58.38
C TYR A 167 57.00 -7.13 -59.35
N ASP A 168 58.20 -7.42 -59.81
CA ASP A 168 58.54 -8.60 -60.61
C ASP A 168 59.00 -9.70 -59.66
N ILE A 169 58.14 -10.67 -59.38
CA ILE A 169 58.35 -11.66 -58.31
C ILE A 169 59.06 -12.90 -58.87
N SER A 170 60.09 -13.38 -58.17
CA SER A 170 60.87 -14.54 -58.61
C SER A 170 60.06 -15.83 -58.59
N TYR A 171 59.99 -16.54 -59.72
CA TYR A 171 59.34 -17.85 -59.80
C TYR A 171 60.03 -18.92 -58.93
N ASN A 172 61.36 -18.93 -58.89
CA ASN A 172 62.15 -20.00 -58.27
C ASN A 172 62.50 -19.73 -56.80
N ASN A 173 62.51 -18.47 -56.38
CA ASN A 173 63.07 -18.07 -55.10
C ASN A 173 62.05 -17.45 -54.14
N ALA A 174 60.86 -17.07 -54.62
CA ALA A 174 59.84 -16.50 -53.75
C ALA A 174 59.26 -17.57 -52.81
N VAL A 175 58.95 -17.18 -51.57
CA VAL A 175 58.36 -18.08 -50.58
C VAL A 175 56.85 -17.89 -50.54
N ASP A 176 56.12 -19.00 -50.57
CA ASP A 176 54.66 -18.99 -50.51
C ASP A 176 54.17 -18.43 -49.17
N GLY A 177 53.24 -17.47 -49.22
CA GLY A 177 52.73 -16.80 -48.03
C GLY A 177 53.60 -15.64 -47.52
N SER A 178 54.74 -15.33 -48.14
CA SER A 178 55.50 -14.12 -47.82
C SER A 178 54.66 -12.87 -48.04
N GLN A 179 54.78 -11.89 -47.15
CA GLN A 179 54.04 -10.63 -47.26
C GLN A 179 54.99 -9.48 -47.55
N PHE A 180 54.65 -8.63 -48.52
CA PHE A 180 55.43 -7.44 -48.84
C PHE A 180 54.52 -6.20 -48.90
N SER A 181 55.11 -5.05 -48.57
CA SER A 181 54.54 -3.72 -48.79
C SER A 181 55.66 -2.75 -49.15
N LEU A 182 55.31 -1.61 -49.74
CA LEU A 182 56.28 -0.60 -50.15
C LEU A 182 55.82 0.81 -49.82
N GLN A 183 56.80 1.68 -49.60
CA GLN A 183 56.61 3.09 -49.36
C GLN A 183 57.40 3.91 -50.37
N VAL A 184 56.74 4.86 -51.04
CA VAL A 184 57.44 5.93 -51.76
C VAL A 184 57.94 6.92 -50.72
N SER A 185 59.25 6.97 -50.52
CA SER A 185 59.88 7.76 -49.46
C SER A 185 60.45 9.10 -49.96
N ASP A 186 60.84 9.18 -51.23
CA ASP A 186 61.29 10.43 -51.86
C ASP A 186 61.11 10.40 -53.39
N PHE A 187 61.22 11.54 -54.05
CA PHE A 187 61.38 11.65 -55.51
C PHE A 187 62.26 12.86 -55.85
N ALA A 188 62.93 12.86 -57.01
CA ALA A 188 63.68 14.01 -57.49
C ALA A 188 63.04 14.57 -58.76
N GLY A 189 63.00 15.90 -58.88
CA GLY A 189 62.56 16.58 -60.10
C GLY A 189 63.29 17.90 -60.31
N THR A 190 63.24 18.42 -61.53
CA THR A 190 63.89 19.66 -61.95
C THR A 190 62.93 20.50 -62.77
N GLY A 191 62.81 21.79 -62.44
CA GLY A 191 62.02 22.74 -63.22
C GLY A 191 62.61 22.95 -64.61
N VAL A 192 61.77 22.86 -65.64
CA VAL A 192 62.19 22.92 -67.04
C VAL A 192 62.66 24.33 -67.42
N SER A 193 61.98 25.37 -66.91
CA SER A 193 62.29 26.77 -67.24
C SER A 193 63.35 27.36 -66.31
N SER A 194 63.29 27.05 -65.02
CA SER A 194 64.24 27.57 -64.02
C SER A 194 65.55 26.78 -63.95
N SER A 195 65.57 25.54 -64.44
CA SER A 195 66.66 24.57 -64.26
C SER A 195 67.00 24.25 -62.80
N GLN A 196 66.10 24.56 -61.85
CA GLN A 196 66.33 24.32 -60.43
C GLN A 196 65.79 22.94 -60.02
N THR A 197 66.54 22.24 -59.16
CA THR A 197 66.08 20.99 -58.55
C THR A 197 65.02 21.29 -57.48
N LEU A 198 64.00 20.44 -57.40
CA LEU A 198 62.96 20.55 -56.38
C LEU A 198 63.54 20.29 -54.98
N PRO A 199 63.54 21.28 -54.08
CA PRO A 199 63.99 21.07 -52.72
C PRO A 199 62.94 20.28 -51.92
N PRO A 200 63.32 19.66 -50.79
CA PRO A 200 62.41 18.84 -49.98
C PRO A 200 61.09 19.52 -49.58
N ALA A 201 61.12 20.83 -49.31
CA ALA A 201 59.94 21.60 -48.93
C ALA A 201 58.87 21.75 -50.03
N GLU A 202 59.21 21.42 -51.28
CA GLU A 202 58.32 21.55 -52.44
C GLU A 202 57.88 20.17 -52.99
N LYS A 203 58.21 19.10 -52.24
CA LYS A 203 57.75 17.72 -52.46
C LYS A 203 56.66 17.40 -51.46
N ASN A 204 55.40 17.50 -51.89
CA ASN A 204 54.25 17.35 -51.01
C ASN A 204 53.62 15.96 -51.16
N GLY A 205 53.01 15.45 -50.08
CA GLY A 205 52.28 14.18 -50.11
C GLY A 205 53.13 12.93 -49.87
N LEU A 206 54.42 13.07 -49.56
CA LEU A 206 55.24 11.94 -49.10
C LEU A 206 55.13 11.72 -47.58
N PRO A 207 55.32 10.49 -47.09
CA PRO A 207 55.42 9.25 -47.86
C PRO A 207 54.05 8.71 -48.32
N GLN A 208 54.04 7.82 -49.31
CA GLN A 208 52.85 7.08 -49.73
C GLN A 208 53.11 5.57 -49.57
N THR A 209 52.21 4.83 -48.92
CA THR A 209 52.42 3.41 -48.55
C THR A 209 51.40 2.51 -49.21
N SER A 210 51.82 1.41 -49.86
CA SER A 210 50.91 0.43 -50.46
C SER A 210 50.16 -0.39 -49.40
N GLY A 211 49.12 -1.14 -49.84
CA GLY A 211 48.56 -2.20 -49.01
C GLY A 211 49.53 -3.39 -48.88
N ASN A 212 49.16 -4.35 -48.03
CA ASN A 212 49.91 -5.60 -47.91
C ASN A 212 49.55 -6.55 -49.05
N PHE A 213 50.56 -7.16 -49.64
CA PHE A 213 50.40 -8.21 -50.64
C PHE A 213 51.00 -9.50 -50.14
N THR A 214 50.33 -10.61 -50.43
CA THR A 214 50.86 -11.93 -50.08
C THR A 214 51.27 -12.68 -51.34
N ILE A 215 52.52 -13.14 -51.36
CA ILE A 215 53.05 -13.97 -52.44
C ILE A 215 52.32 -15.31 -52.44
N ARG A 216 51.94 -15.77 -53.63
CA ARG A 216 51.51 -17.14 -53.88
C ARG A 216 52.36 -17.78 -54.96
N LEU A 217 52.85 -19.00 -54.71
CA LEU A 217 53.51 -19.81 -55.73
C LEU A 217 52.49 -20.26 -56.79
N PRO A 218 52.88 -20.37 -58.07
CA PRO A 218 52.02 -20.93 -59.10
C PRO A 218 51.73 -22.42 -58.82
N GLY A 219 50.45 -22.75 -58.61
CA GLY A 219 49.94 -24.07 -58.25
C GLY A 219 48.43 -24.02 -58.04
N VAL A 220 47.75 -25.15 -57.83
CA VAL A 220 46.32 -25.20 -57.51
C VAL A 220 46.11 -24.73 -56.08
N HIS A 221 45.46 -23.59 -55.89
CA HIS A 221 45.01 -23.12 -54.58
C HIS A 221 43.50 -23.28 -54.47
N ILE A 222 43.01 -23.71 -53.30
CA ILE A 222 41.59 -23.73 -52.98
C ILE A 222 41.33 -22.66 -51.92
N GLU A 223 40.64 -21.59 -52.31
CA GLU A 223 40.15 -20.60 -51.36
C GLU A 223 38.84 -21.10 -50.72
N ALA A 224 38.84 -21.17 -49.38
CA ALA A 224 37.66 -21.51 -48.59
C ALA A 224 37.10 -20.24 -47.94
N THR A 225 35.85 -19.89 -48.26
CA THR A 225 35.11 -18.85 -47.52
C THR A 225 33.91 -19.48 -46.83
N SER A 226 33.74 -19.18 -45.54
CA SER A 226 32.56 -19.59 -44.79
C SER A 226 31.45 -18.57 -44.88
N PHE A 227 30.22 -19.05 -44.88
CA PHE A 227 29.03 -18.24 -44.63
C PHE A 227 28.55 -18.48 -43.20
N ASN A 228 28.19 -17.42 -42.48
CA ASN A 228 27.71 -17.53 -41.10
C ASN A 228 26.39 -18.30 -41.06
N VAL A 229 26.38 -19.41 -40.33
CA VAL A 229 25.15 -20.15 -39.96
C VAL A 229 25.02 -20.07 -38.44
N ASP A 230 24.49 -18.96 -37.95
CA ASP A 230 24.05 -18.85 -36.56
C ASP A 230 22.62 -19.38 -36.46
N GLN A 231 22.45 -20.51 -35.78
CA GLN A 231 21.14 -21.15 -35.66
C GLN A 231 20.92 -21.80 -34.28
N GLN A 232 19.65 -21.93 -33.90
CA GLN A 232 19.24 -22.65 -32.71
C GLN A 232 18.58 -23.97 -33.11
N VAL A 233 19.14 -25.08 -32.63
CA VAL A 233 18.81 -26.44 -33.09
C VAL A 233 18.21 -27.22 -31.94
N LEU A 234 17.04 -27.81 -32.17
CA LEU A 234 16.42 -28.73 -31.22
C LEU A 234 17.21 -30.04 -31.16
N ALA A 235 17.23 -30.67 -29.98
CA ALA A 235 17.69 -32.05 -29.86
C ALA A 235 16.89 -32.98 -30.78
N ASN A 236 17.52 -34.03 -31.32
CA ASN A 236 16.90 -35.00 -32.22
C ASN A 236 16.64 -34.50 -33.66
N GLN A 237 17.18 -33.35 -34.07
CA GLN A 237 17.16 -32.95 -35.48
C GLN A 237 18.25 -33.71 -36.26
N SER A 238 17.84 -34.30 -37.38
CA SER A 238 18.75 -34.90 -38.36
C SER A 238 19.07 -33.88 -39.45
N LEU A 239 20.26 -34.00 -40.04
CA LEU A 239 20.73 -33.18 -41.17
C LEU A 239 20.68 -31.66 -40.91
N VAL A 240 21.43 -31.21 -39.89
CA VAL A 240 21.57 -29.79 -39.54
C VAL A 240 22.81 -29.21 -40.21
N PRO A 241 22.69 -28.24 -41.15
CA PRO A 241 23.83 -27.66 -41.86
C PRO A 241 24.65 -26.78 -40.92
N ILE A 242 25.93 -27.12 -40.69
CA ILE A 242 26.79 -26.40 -39.74
C ILE A 242 27.76 -25.46 -40.45
N LEU A 243 28.39 -25.92 -41.53
CA LEU A 243 29.42 -25.15 -42.24
C LEU A 243 29.17 -25.20 -43.74
N HIS A 244 28.98 -24.02 -44.34
CA HIS A 244 28.96 -23.83 -45.79
C HIS A 244 30.33 -23.38 -46.27
N ILE A 245 30.91 -24.04 -47.28
CA ILE A 245 32.25 -23.76 -47.79
C ILE A 245 32.19 -23.60 -49.31
N SER A 246 32.65 -22.46 -49.82
CA SER A 246 32.98 -22.30 -51.23
C SER A 246 34.41 -22.78 -51.50
N MET A 247 34.66 -23.40 -52.64
CA MET A 247 35.98 -23.87 -53.07
C MET A 247 36.17 -23.54 -54.54
N VAL A 248 37.31 -22.94 -54.89
CA VAL A 248 37.65 -22.62 -56.29
C VAL A 248 39.11 -22.98 -56.53
N GLU A 249 39.41 -23.60 -57.66
CA GLU A 249 40.78 -23.79 -58.11
C GLU A 249 41.34 -22.49 -58.69
N ILE A 250 42.44 -22.01 -58.13
CA ILE A 250 43.20 -20.87 -58.66
C ILE A 250 44.46 -21.41 -59.33
N HIS A 251 44.59 -21.28 -60.65
CA HIS A 251 45.80 -21.65 -61.39
C HIS A 251 46.07 -20.67 -62.56
N PRO A 252 47.32 -20.24 -62.82
CA PRO A 252 47.65 -19.30 -63.90
C PRO A 252 47.69 -19.91 -65.33
N ILE A 253 47.52 -21.23 -65.51
CA ILE A 253 47.49 -21.90 -66.82
C ILE A 253 46.30 -22.89 -66.83
N LEU A 254 45.85 -23.37 -67.99
CA LEU A 254 44.83 -24.42 -68.11
C LEU A 254 45.29 -25.70 -67.37
N SER A 255 44.56 -26.10 -66.33
CA SER A 255 44.79 -27.29 -65.50
C SER A 255 43.66 -28.32 -65.65
N ASP A 256 43.92 -29.57 -65.24
CA ASP A 256 42.89 -30.60 -65.11
C ASP A 256 42.07 -30.38 -63.81
N PRO A 257 40.78 -30.79 -63.74
CA PRO A 257 39.99 -30.69 -62.52
C PRO A 257 40.60 -31.44 -61.33
N VAL A 258 40.33 -30.95 -60.12
CA VAL A 258 40.81 -31.53 -58.86
C VAL A 258 39.71 -32.34 -58.19
N ASP A 259 39.96 -33.62 -57.93
CA ASP A 259 39.07 -34.49 -57.16
C ASP A 259 39.42 -34.42 -55.67
N ILE A 260 38.47 -34.02 -54.81
CA ILE A 260 38.67 -33.98 -53.36
C ILE A 260 38.87 -35.40 -52.82
N THR A 261 39.95 -35.64 -52.09
CA THR A 261 40.27 -36.97 -51.54
C THR A 261 40.10 -37.04 -50.03
N GLN A 262 40.45 -35.97 -49.31
CA GLN A 262 40.25 -35.85 -47.87
C GLN A 262 40.05 -34.39 -47.46
N MET A 263 39.38 -34.20 -46.34
CA MET A 263 39.20 -32.89 -45.71
C MET A 263 39.42 -33.01 -44.21
N THR A 264 40.02 -31.97 -43.63
CA THR A 264 40.26 -31.85 -42.20
C THR A 264 39.44 -30.69 -41.63
N ILE A 265 38.71 -30.96 -40.55
CA ILE A 265 37.90 -29.99 -39.81
C ILE A 265 38.18 -30.08 -38.32
N GLN A 266 37.97 -28.97 -37.61
CA GLN A 266 38.12 -28.89 -36.16
C GLN A 266 36.80 -28.42 -35.56
N ALA A 267 36.24 -29.24 -34.67
CA ALA A 267 35.10 -28.84 -33.85
C ALA A 267 35.54 -27.98 -32.65
N SER A 268 34.65 -27.11 -32.21
CA SER A 268 34.82 -26.20 -31.09
C SER A 268 33.46 -25.88 -30.49
N GLY A 269 33.42 -25.47 -29.22
CA GLY A 269 32.19 -25.16 -28.52
C GLY A 269 32.12 -25.83 -27.17
N THR A 270 30.90 -26.05 -26.67
CA THR A 270 30.65 -26.73 -25.39
C THR A 270 29.87 -28.03 -25.53
N ALA A 271 29.45 -28.38 -26.75
CA ALA A 271 28.95 -29.71 -27.05
C ALA A 271 30.12 -30.71 -27.09
N ASP A 272 29.84 -31.96 -26.76
CA ASP A 272 30.81 -33.05 -26.90
C ASP A 272 30.45 -33.82 -28.17
N GLU A 273 31.17 -33.61 -29.27
CA GLU A 273 30.79 -34.20 -30.55
C GLU A 273 30.84 -35.74 -30.56
N SER A 274 31.61 -36.37 -29.66
CA SER A 274 31.67 -37.84 -29.58
C SER A 274 30.40 -38.46 -29.00
N VAL A 275 29.58 -37.65 -28.32
CA VAL A 275 28.34 -38.11 -27.68
C VAL A 275 27.11 -37.37 -28.20
N ASP A 276 27.23 -36.09 -28.55
CA ASP A 276 26.12 -35.24 -28.99
C ASP A 276 25.85 -35.32 -30.50
N VAL A 277 26.87 -35.66 -31.31
CA VAL A 277 26.75 -35.78 -32.77
C VAL A 277 26.78 -37.25 -33.17
N SER A 278 25.70 -37.71 -33.79
CA SER A 278 25.56 -39.10 -34.22
C SER A 278 26.36 -39.41 -35.47
N LYS A 279 26.35 -38.49 -36.44
CA LYS A 279 27.06 -38.57 -37.72
C LYS A 279 27.36 -37.19 -38.28
N ILE A 280 28.39 -37.14 -39.13
CA ILE A 280 28.72 -36.01 -39.98
C ILE A 280 28.44 -36.42 -41.42
N HIS A 281 27.85 -35.52 -42.17
CA HIS A 281 27.61 -35.67 -43.59
C HIS A 281 28.32 -34.55 -44.35
N PHE A 282 28.72 -34.87 -45.58
CA PHE A 282 29.35 -33.93 -46.50
C PHE A 282 28.51 -33.89 -47.77
N TYR A 283 28.03 -32.71 -48.16
CA TYR A 283 27.15 -32.53 -49.30
C TYR A 283 27.74 -31.55 -50.31
N ARG A 284 27.47 -31.81 -51.58
CA ARG A 284 27.57 -30.83 -52.65
C ARG A 284 26.28 -29.99 -52.70
N ASP A 285 26.42 -28.68 -52.57
CA ASP A 285 25.32 -27.72 -52.67
C ASP A 285 24.89 -27.57 -54.13
N TYR A 286 23.65 -27.98 -54.40
CA TYR A 286 22.99 -27.85 -55.69
C TYR A 286 21.65 -27.11 -55.52
N GLY A 287 21.24 -26.38 -56.56
CA GLY A 287 19.99 -25.62 -56.51
C GLY A 287 20.26 -24.19 -56.03
N THR A 288 19.73 -23.81 -54.87
CA THR A 288 19.86 -22.44 -54.37
C THR A 288 21.08 -22.31 -53.47
N ILE A 289 22.21 -21.88 -54.06
CA ILE A 289 23.48 -21.75 -53.34
C ILE A 289 23.32 -21.06 -51.98
N GLY A 290 23.84 -21.69 -50.93
CA GLY A 290 23.75 -21.20 -49.55
C GLY A 290 22.45 -21.55 -48.82
N THR A 291 21.57 -22.32 -49.43
CA THR A 291 20.46 -23.02 -48.77
C THR A 291 20.83 -24.51 -48.66
N PHE A 292 20.30 -25.21 -47.67
CA PHE A 292 20.46 -26.66 -47.57
C PHE A 292 19.14 -27.34 -47.98
N GLU A 293 19.17 -28.10 -49.06
CA GLU A 293 18.02 -28.75 -49.69
C GLU A 293 18.20 -30.27 -49.72
N PRO A 294 17.83 -30.99 -48.63
CA PRO A 294 17.97 -32.44 -48.58
C PRO A 294 17.20 -33.12 -49.71
N GLY A 295 17.92 -33.82 -50.58
CA GLY A 295 17.41 -34.49 -51.78
C GLY A 295 17.67 -33.77 -53.10
N THR A 296 18.00 -32.48 -53.07
CA THR A 296 18.59 -31.75 -54.22
C THR A 296 20.11 -31.71 -54.07
N ASP A 297 20.59 -31.44 -52.86
CA ASP A 297 22.01 -31.54 -52.52
C ASP A 297 22.49 -32.99 -52.58
N ALA A 298 23.65 -33.21 -53.18
CA ALA A 298 24.21 -34.55 -53.37
C ALA A 298 25.13 -34.92 -52.20
N GLU A 299 24.79 -35.98 -51.48
CA GLU A 299 25.64 -36.49 -50.39
C GLU A 299 26.91 -37.15 -50.96
N ILE A 300 28.05 -36.74 -50.45
CA ILE A 300 29.36 -37.33 -50.71
C ILE A 300 29.68 -38.26 -49.53
N ILE A 301 29.91 -39.54 -49.82
CA ILE A 301 30.20 -40.54 -48.78
C ILE A 301 31.58 -40.24 -48.18
N ILE A 302 31.68 -40.24 -46.85
CA ILE A 302 32.93 -39.98 -46.12
C ILE A 302 33.20 -41.03 -45.03
N SER A 303 34.47 -41.24 -44.70
CA SER A 303 34.89 -42.06 -43.54
C SER A 303 36.19 -41.54 -42.92
N PRO A 304 36.33 -41.45 -41.58
CA PRO A 304 35.26 -41.62 -40.59
C PRO A 304 34.18 -40.53 -40.71
N ASN A 305 32.96 -40.86 -40.31
CA ASN A 305 31.82 -39.93 -40.28
C ASN A 305 31.29 -39.70 -38.86
N THR A 306 32.11 -39.99 -37.85
CA THR A 306 31.80 -39.84 -36.43
C THR A 306 33.03 -39.32 -35.70
N TYR A 307 32.80 -38.58 -34.61
CA TYR A 307 33.86 -38.17 -33.68
C TYR A 307 34.18 -39.28 -32.70
N SER A 308 35.46 -39.46 -32.37
CA SER A 308 35.91 -40.41 -31.35
C SER A 308 36.18 -39.73 -30.00
N THR A 309 36.46 -38.43 -30.01
CA THR A 309 36.65 -37.57 -28.83
C THR A 309 36.04 -36.18 -29.06
N ASP A 310 35.67 -35.51 -27.97
CA ASP A 310 35.25 -34.10 -27.96
C ASP A 310 36.33 -33.19 -28.60
N ASN A 311 35.91 -32.24 -29.44
CA ASN A 311 36.78 -31.29 -30.13
C ASN A 311 37.95 -31.96 -30.89
N GLU A 312 37.71 -33.11 -31.53
CA GLU A 312 38.73 -33.79 -32.35
C GLU A 312 39.06 -32.97 -33.61
N LEU A 313 40.35 -32.93 -33.97
CA LEU A 313 40.78 -32.55 -35.31
C LEU A 313 40.48 -33.70 -36.27
N LEU A 314 39.29 -33.70 -36.84
CA LEU A 314 38.79 -34.79 -37.65
C LEU A 314 39.23 -34.68 -39.10
N THR A 315 39.91 -35.72 -39.60
CA THR A 315 40.18 -35.89 -41.04
C THR A 315 39.34 -37.02 -41.59
N PHE A 316 38.51 -36.73 -42.59
CA PHE A 316 37.70 -37.72 -43.29
C PHE A 316 38.11 -37.86 -44.75
N TYR A 317 37.92 -39.07 -45.29
CA TYR A 317 38.25 -39.45 -46.66
C TYR A 317 36.99 -39.63 -47.51
N VAL A 318 36.99 -39.08 -48.73
CA VAL A 318 35.90 -39.27 -49.71
C VAL A 318 35.87 -40.74 -50.17
N ASP A 319 34.66 -41.32 -50.21
CA ASP A 319 34.39 -42.74 -50.43
C ASP A 319 35.16 -43.69 -49.49
N GLY A 320 35.64 -43.18 -48.35
CA GLY A 320 36.38 -43.93 -47.34
C GLY A 320 37.74 -44.45 -47.79
N CYS A 321 38.38 -43.79 -48.75
CA CYS A 321 39.52 -44.34 -49.46
C CYS A 321 40.66 -43.32 -49.71
N PRO A 322 41.82 -43.48 -49.05
CA PRO A 322 42.88 -42.47 -49.08
C PRO A 322 43.67 -42.36 -50.39
N SER A 323 43.69 -43.37 -51.27
CA SER A 323 44.66 -43.38 -52.39
C SER A 323 44.26 -44.05 -53.70
N ALA A 324 43.10 -44.70 -53.85
CA ALA A 324 42.79 -45.50 -55.05
C ALA A 324 41.29 -45.64 -55.39
N CYS A 325 40.51 -44.55 -55.33
CA CYS A 325 39.06 -44.63 -55.55
C CYS A 325 38.57 -43.84 -56.77
N ASN A 326 37.39 -44.23 -57.26
CA ASN A 326 36.62 -43.45 -58.22
C ASN A 326 35.93 -42.33 -57.45
N TYR A 327 36.56 -41.16 -57.40
CA TYR A 327 35.98 -40.00 -56.71
C TYR A 327 34.68 -39.58 -57.42
N PRO A 328 33.59 -39.34 -56.66
CA PRO A 328 32.31 -38.98 -57.25
C PRO A 328 32.44 -37.63 -57.95
N ALA A 329 31.67 -37.44 -59.03
CA ALA A 329 31.69 -36.17 -59.78
C ALA A 329 31.34 -34.97 -58.88
N ASP A 330 30.55 -35.20 -57.84
CA ASP A 330 30.14 -34.19 -56.86
C ASP A 330 31.29 -33.72 -55.96
N ALA A 331 32.35 -34.53 -55.79
CA ALA A 331 33.57 -34.16 -55.08
C ALA A 331 34.63 -33.53 -55.99
N ARG A 332 34.30 -33.20 -57.24
CA ARG A 332 35.22 -32.59 -58.22
C ARG A 332 35.12 -31.06 -58.18
N ILE A 333 36.28 -30.41 -58.18
CA ILE A 333 36.43 -28.97 -58.40
C ILE A 333 36.91 -28.79 -59.85
N PRO A 334 36.10 -28.15 -60.73
CA PRO A 334 36.51 -27.83 -62.09
C PRO A 334 37.71 -26.88 -62.13
N ASP A 335 38.45 -26.93 -63.24
CA ASP A 335 39.53 -25.99 -63.49
C ASP A 335 39.03 -24.54 -63.60
N SER A 336 39.95 -23.59 -63.46
CA SER A 336 39.67 -22.15 -63.45
C SER A 336 39.06 -21.60 -64.76
N SER A 337 39.12 -22.36 -65.86
CA SER A 337 38.53 -21.98 -67.16
C SER A 337 37.10 -22.48 -67.35
N ALA A 338 36.60 -23.34 -66.45
CA ALA A 338 35.23 -23.80 -66.49
C ALA A 338 34.24 -22.65 -66.32
N PRO A 339 33.00 -22.74 -66.88
CA PRO A 339 31.98 -21.70 -66.74
C PRO A 339 31.61 -21.39 -65.29
N ASN A 340 31.72 -22.39 -64.40
CA ASN A 340 31.48 -22.31 -62.96
C ASN A 340 32.64 -22.99 -62.22
N PRO A 341 33.78 -22.28 -62.02
CA PRO A 341 34.96 -22.86 -61.38
C PRO A 341 34.81 -22.95 -59.85
N THR A 342 33.97 -22.10 -59.26
CA THR A 342 33.63 -22.12 -57.83
C THR A 342 32.53 -23.14 -57.55
N GLN A 343 32.72 -23.85 -56.46
CA GLN A 343 32.00 -25.05 -56.09
C GLN A 343 31.66 -24.99 -54.60
N TYR A 344 30.42 -25.30 -54.24
CA TYR A 344 29.89 -25.08 -52.90
C TYR A 344 29.61 -26.41 -52.19
N PHE A 345 29.85 -26.45 -50.88
CA PHE A 345 29.73 -27.66 -50.09
C PHE A 345 29.18 -27.39 -48.68
N TRP A 346 28.45 -28.35 -48.14
CA TRP A 346 27.90 -28.33 -46.79
C TRP A 346 28.53 -29.42 -45.93
N ILE A 347 28.91 -29.06 -44.71
CA ILE A 347 29.12 -30.02 -43.62
C ILE A 347 27.90 -29.96 -42.70
N VAL A 348 27.28 -31.12 -42.50
CA VAL A 348 25.98 -31.26 -41.87
C VAL A 348 26.10 -32.25 -40.72
N TYR A 349 25.58 -31.89 -39.55
CA TYR A 349 25.56 -32.75 -38.36
C TYR A 349 24.22 -33.45 -38.20
N ASP A 350 24.26 -34.70 -37.77
CA ASP A 350 23.08 -35.45 -37.33
C ASP A 350 23.03 -35.49 -35.79
N PHE A 351 22.03 -34.84 -35.20
CA PHE A 351 21.78 -34.84 -33.76
C PHE A 351 20.65 -35.79 -33.37
N SER A 352 20.35 -36.84 -34.16
CA SER A 352 19.25 -37.77 -33.87
C SER A 352 19.48 -38.67 -32.63
N ASN A 353 20.71 -38.78 -32.12
CA ASN A 353 21.01 -39.57 -30.91
C ASN A 353 22.06 -38.92 -29.96
N PRO A 354 21.82 -37.73 -29.37
CA PRO A 354 22.82 -37.04 -28.54
C PRO A 354 22.95 -37.60 -27.10
N ALA A 355 23.97 -37.16 -26.34
CA ALA A 355 24.14 -37.43 -24.90
C ALA A 355 23.02 -36.86 -24.04
N THR A 356 22.82 -37.30 -22.79
CA THR A 356 21.73 -36.88 -21.87
C THR A 356 21.69 -35.38 -21.48
N SER A 357 22.74 -34.60 -21.73
CA SER A 357 22.77 -33.13 -21.52
C SER A 357 22.96 -32.40 -22.85
N PHE A 358 21.90 -31.78 -23.37
CA PHE A 358 21.91 -31.19 -24.73
C PHE A 358 21.62 -29.68 -24.74
N SER A 359 20.84 -29.18 -23.78
CA SER A 359 20.37 -27.79 -23.79
C SER A 359 21.45 -26.81 -23.34
N GLY A 360 21.60 -25.71 -24.09
CA GLY A 360 22.57 -24.64 -23.82
C GLY A 360 23.99 -24.92 -24.34
N LYS A 361 24.21 -26.08 -24.97
CA LYS A 361 25.50 -26.41 -25.59
C LYS A 361 25.67 -25.67 -26.91
N THR A 362 26.92 -25.42 -27.29
CA THR A 362 27.28 -24.71 -28.52
C THR A 362 28.18 -25.59 -29.40
N VAL A 363 27.99 -25.49 -30.71
CA VAL A 363 28.76 -26.19 -31.76
C VAL A 363 29.27 -25.16 -32.76
N GLN A 364 30.54 -25.25 -33.11
CA GLN A 364 31.17 -24.45 -34.14
C GLN A 364 32.25 -25.29 -34.86
N LEU A 365 32.31 -25.18 -36.19
CA LEU A 365 33.26 -25.89 -37.02
C LEU A 365 34.24 -24.93 -37.69
N SER A 366 35.50 -25.34 -37.81
CA SER A 366 36.50 -24.66 -38.63
C SER A 366 37.13 -25.61 -39.63
N TYR A 367 37.25 -25.15 -40.87
CA TYR A 367 38.01 -25.83 -41.92
C TYR A 367 39.51 -25.69 -41.65
N GLN A 368 40.24 -26.82 -41.74
CA GLN A 368 41.67 -26.90 -41.40
C GLN A 368 42.53 -27.38 -42.58
N GLY A 369 41.93 -27.74 -43.71
CA GLY A 369 42.67 -28.13 -44.92
C GLY A 369 41.99 -29.26 -45.70
N MET A 370 42.55 -29.54 -46.88
CA MET A 370 42.06 -30.57 -47.80
C MET A 370 43.23 -31.10 -48.63
N LEU A 371 43.17 -32.38 -48.98
CA LEU A 371 43.96 -32.89 -50.12
C LEU A 371 43.04 -33.26 -51.27
N GLY A 372 43.51 -32.99 -52.48
CA GLY A 372 42.88 -33.39 -53.72
C GLY A 372 43.85 -34.12 -54.64
N LYS A 373 43.33 -34.69 -55.72
CA LYS A 373 44.12 -35.29 -56.79
C LYS A 373 43.82 -34.63 -58.12
N GLN A 374 44.89 -34.37 -58.85
CA GLN A 374 44.86 -33.97 -60.25
C GLN A 374 45.67 -35.01 -61.04
N GLY A 375 44.99 -35.93 -61.71
CA GLY A 375 45.64 -37.12 -62.27
C GLY A 375 46.35 -37.95 -61.19
N LEU A 376 47.69 -38.09 -61.30
CA LEU A 376 48.53 -38.78 -60.30
C LEU A 376 49.14 -37.83 -59.26
N ALA A 377 48.99 -36.51 -59.42
CA ALA A 377 49.56 -35.52 -58.51
C ALA A 377 48.63 -35.31 -57.31
N THR A 378 49.20 -35.33 -56.10
CA THR A 378 48.51 -34.90 -54.88
C THR A 378 48.62 -33.39 -54.77
N ILE A 379 47.48 -32.73 -54.65
CA ILE A 379 47.36 -31.30 -54.40
C ILE A 379 46.99 -31.13 -52.93
N SER A 380 47.68 -30.25 -52.22
CA SER A 380 47.27 -29.82 -50.89
C SER A 380 46.67 -28.43 -51.01
N ALA A 381 45.45 -28.24 -50.53
CA ALA A 381 44.92 -26.90 -50.29
C ALA A 381 45.60 -26.33 -49.03
N ASP A 382 46.12 -25.11 -49.10
CA ASP A 382 46.74 -24.44 -47.95
C ASP A 382 45.65 -23.97 -46.94
N PRO A 383 45.79 -24.23 -45.62
CA PRO A 383 44.89 -23.74 -44.57
C PRO A 383 44.82 -22.22 -44.38
N SER A 384 45.41 -21.40 -45.25
CA SER A 384 45.52 -19.95 -45.04
C SER A 384 44.18 -19.17 -45.08
N SER A 385 43.06 -19.84 -45.39
CA SER A 385 41.71 -19.34 -45.15
C SER A 385 40.99 -20.21 -44.10
N SER A 386 41.01 -19.78 -42.84
CA SER A 386 40.31 -20.44 -41.73
C SER A 386 38.80 -20.16 -41.80
N ALA A 387 38.11 -20.82 -42.74
CA ALA A 387 36.67 -20.76 -42.85
C ALA A 387 36.03 -21.39 -41.59
N THR A 388 35.52 -20.52 -40.72
CA THR A 388 34.87 -20.92 -39.46
C THR A 388 33.36 -20.65 -39.57
N SER A 389 32.54 -21.59 -39.09
CA SER A 389 31.08 -21.44 -39.06
C SER A 389 30.65 -20.40 -38.02
N GLY A 390 29.39 -19.99 -38.10
CA GLY A 390 28.69 -19.37 -36.97
C GLY A 390 28.54 -20.34 -35.79
N ILE A 391 28.02 -19.84 -34.68
CA ILE A 391 27.75 -20.64 -33.48
C ILE A 391 26.35 -21.25 -33.58
N THR A 392 26.29 -22.58 -33.66
CA THR A 392 25.03 -23.32 -33.52
C THR A 392 24.77 -23.59 -32.05
N THR A 393 23.64 -23.12 -31.52
CA THR A 393 23.24 -23.36 -30.12
C THR A 393 22.20 -24.47 -30.03
N LEU A 394 22.46 -25.47 -29.21
CA LEU A 394 21.59 -26.61 -28.96
C LEU A 394 20.56 -26.25 -27.88
N VAL A 395 19.27 -26.41 -28.17
CA VAL A 395 18.16 -25.96 -27.30
C VAL A 395 17.13 -27.07 -27.07
N THR A 396 16.42 -26.97 -25.95
CA THR A 396 15.26 -27.82 -25.61
C THR A 396 14.04 -26.96 -25.32
N GLY A 397 12.85 -27.56 -25.22
CA GLY A 397 11.68 -26.87 -24.66
C GLY A 397 11.94 -26.38 -23.23
N GLN A 398 11.30 -25.27 -22.85
CA GLN A 398 11.35 -24.73 -21.49
C GLN A 398 9.95 -24.66 -20.90
N LEU A 399 9.82 -25.08 -19.66
CA LEU A 399 8.55 -25.10 -18.93
C LEU A 399 8.60 -24.09 -17.79
N SER A 400 7.56 -23.26 -17.67
CA SER A 400 7.39 -22.35 -16.56
C SER A 400 6.15 -22.70 -15.75
N ALA A 401 6.21 -22.50 -14.44
CA ALA A 401 5.07 -22.61 -13.54
C ALA A 401 4.72 -21.22 -12.98
N ALA A 402 3.46 -20.82 -13.08
CA ALA A 402 2.94 -19.58 -12.52
C ALA A 402 1.66 -19.84 -11.72
N LEU A 403 1.30 -18.90 -10.84
CA LEU A 403 0.02 -18.93 -10.16
C LEU A 403 -1.08 -18.66 -11.19
N GLY A 404 -2.04 -19.56 -11.32
CA GLY A 404 -3.18 -19.40 -12.23
C GLY A 404 -4.06 -18.22 -11.81
N THR A 405 -4.59 -17.48 -12.77
CA THR A 405 -5.37 -16.26 -12.54
C THR A 405 -6.67 -16.50 -11.80
N ASN A 406 -7.18 -17.74 -11.80
CA ASN A 406 -8.40 -18.13 -11.11
C ASN A 406 -8.12 -18.83 -9.76
N SER A 407 -6.88 -18.80 -9.29
CA SER A 407 -6.56 -19.24 -7.93
C SER A 407 -7.38 -18.47 -6.90
N ALA A 408 -7.95 -19.20 -5.93
CA ALA A 408 -8.70 -18.60 -4.84
C ALA A 408 -7.87 -17.51 -4.14
N ALA A 409 -8.49 -16.36 -3.87
CA ALA A 409 -7.90 -15.27 -3.09
C ALA A 409 -7.80 -15.68 -1.61
N SER A 410 -7.07 -14.90 -0.81
CA SER A 410 -7.02 -15.14 0.63
C SER A 410 -8.43 -15.07 1.22
N GLN A 411 -8.86 -16.14 1.88
CA GLN A 411 -10.20 -16.24 2.45
C GLN A 411 -10.23 -17.16 3.67
N ASP A 412 -11.31 -17.04 4.43
CA ASP A 412 -11.63 -18.00 5.47
C ASP A 412 -12.18 -19.29 4.85
N VAL A 413 -11.76 -20.42 5.41
CA VAL A 413 -12.10 -21.76 4.94
C VAL A 413 -12.67 -22.52 6.13
N LEU A 414 -13.79 -23.22 5.91
CA LEU A 414 -14.47 -23.94 6.98
C LEU A 414 -13.64 -25.15 7.43
N LEU A 415 -13.50 -25.37 8.74
CA LEU A 415 -12.93 -26.61 9.27
C LEU A 415 -13.69 -27.81 8.70
N ASN A 416 -13.00 -28.92 8.41
CA ASN A 416 -13.60 -30.08 7.75
C ASN A 416 -14.09 -29.86 6.30
N GLN A 417 -13.76 -28.72 5.68
CA GLN A 417 -14.03 -28.53 4.27
C GLN A 417 -13.26 -29.55 3.44
N THR A 418 -13.92 -30.11 2.44
CA THR A 418 -13.31 -31.07 1.50
C THR A 418 -13.31 -30.48 0.10
N ASN A 419 -12.49 -31.05 -0.78
CA ASN A 419 -12.52 -30.77 -2.22
C ASN A 419 -12.28 -29.29 -2.56
N PHE A 420 -11.46 -28.58 -1.79
CA PHE A 420 -11.15 -27.18 -2.06
C PHE A 420 -9.84 -27.03 -2.80
N ALA A 421 -9.88 -26.33 -3.93
CA ALA A 421 -8.68 -25.95 -4.65
C ALA A 421 -7.98 -24.79 -3.93
N ILE A 422 -6.86 -25.09 -3.23
CA ILE A 422 -6.06 -24.05 -2.55
C ILE A 422 -5.26 -23.22 -3.56
N MET A 423 -4.95 -23.79 -4.72
CA MET A 423 -4.10 -23.17 -5.73
C MET A 423 -4.44 -23.69 -7.13
N GLN A 424 -4.55 -22.79 -8.09
CA GLN A 424 -4.48 -23.11 -9.51
C GLN A 424 -3.05 -22.83 -9.98
N ILE A 425 -2.43 -23.75 -10.70
CA ILE A 425 -1.07 -23.61 -11.24
C ILE A 425 -1.14 -23.65 -12.76
N LEU A 426 -0.63 -22.62 -13.41
CA LEU A 426 -0.47 -22.58 -14.86
C LEU A 426 0.92 -23.10 -15.22
N PHE A 427 0.98 -24.24 -15.90
CA PHE A 427 2.21 -24.73 -16.52
C PHE A 427 2.22 -24.37 -18.00
N GLN A 428 3.23 -23.63 -18.45
CA GLN A 428 3.33 -23.13 -19.82
C GLN A 428 4.66 -23.52 -20.45
N GLU A 429 4.60 -24.05 -21.66
CA GLU A 429 5.76 -24.17 -22.54
C GLU A 429 6.04 -22.81 -23.20
N THR A 430 7.26 -22.30 -23.02
CA THR A 430 7.58 -20.88 -23.30
C THR A 430 8.39 -20.66 -24.56
N THR A 431 8.94 -21.71 -25.17
CA THR A 431 9.83 -21.59 -26.33
C THR A 431 9.13 -21.82 -27.66
N GLY A 432 7.98 -22.50 -27.67
CA GLY A 432 7.27 -22.93 -28.87
C GLY A 432 7.99 -24.00 -29.68
N ARG A 433 9.04 -24.62 -29.12
CA ARG A 433 9.96 -25.50 -29.86
C ARG A 433 9.53 -26.96 -29.86
N GLU A 434 9.12 -27.49 -28.72
CA GLU A 434 8.53 -28.83 -28.58
C GLU A 434 7.52 -28.83 -27.43
N GLY A 435 6.61 -29.81 -27.40
CA GLY A 435 5.77 -30.03 -26.22
C GLY A 435 6.57 -30.58 -25.04
N MET A 436 6.02 -30.47 -23.84
CA MET A 436 6.64 -30.95 -22.60
C MET A 436 5.71 -31.94 -21.89
N ASN A 437 6.24 -33.09 -21.50
CA ASN A 437 5.58 -34.06 -20.64
C ASN A 437 5.96 -33.79 -19.18
N LEU A 438 5.03 -33.24 -18.39
CA LEU A 438 5.20 -33.04 -16.96
C LEU A 438 5.12 -34.39 -16.22
N ASN A 439 6.16 -34.74 -15.45
CA ASN A 439 6.32 -36.05 -14.83
C ASN A 439 6.19 -36.02 -13.30
N SER A 440 6.57 -34.92 -12.66
CA SER A 440 6.38 -34.72 -11.23
C SER A 440 6.23 -33.26 -10.84
N VAL A 441 5.51 -33.02 -9.74
CA VAL A 441 5.41 -31.71 -9.07
C VAL A 441 5.52 -31.92 -7.56
N THR A 442 6.37 -31.15 -6.91
CA THR A 442 6.52 -31.13 -5.45
C THR A 442 5.97 -29.81 -4.91
N PHE A 443 5.14 -29.93 -3.87
CA PHE A 443 4.58 -28.80 -3.15
C PHE A 443 5.17 -28.72 -1.75
N GLN A 444 5.41 -27.51 -1.27
CA GLN A 444 5.85 -27.18 0.08
C GLN A 444 4.74 -26.41 0.78
N ALA A 445 4.28 -26.92 1.93
CA ALA A 445 3.33 -26.20 2.77
C ALA A 445 4.03 -25.14 3.63
N SER A 446 3.27 -24.12 4.01
CA SER A 446 3.71 -23.02 4.86
C SER A 446 2.52 -22.43 5.61
N GLY A 447 2.76 -21.78 6.75
CA GLY A 447 1.72 -21.10 7.49
C GLY A 447 1.93 -21.19 9.00
N THR A 448 0.85 -21.00 9.76
CA THR A 448 0.87 -21.12 11.23
C THR A 448 0.19 -22.40 11.74
N GLY A 449 -0.45 -23.16 10.85
CA GLY A 449 -1.11 -24.41 11.17
C GLY A 449 -0.24 -25.61 10.81
N ASP A 450 -0.32 -26.67 11.64
CA ASP A 450 0.34 -27.95 11.39
C ASP A 450 -0.34 -28.71 10.24
N ASP A 451 0.22 -28.67 9.04
CA ASP A 451 -0.34 -29.32 7.85
C ASP A 451 -0.50 -30.83 8.00
N ALA A 452 0.39 -31.50 8.73
CA ALA A 452 0.33 -32.95 8.93
C ALA A 452 -0.83 -33.35 9.84
N ALA A 453 -1.15 -32.53 10.83
CA ALA A 453 -2.30 -32.75 11.70
C ALA A 453 -3.61 -32.23 11.11
N HIS A 454 -3.58 -31.13 10.35
CA HIS A 454 -4.76 -30.36 9.97
C HIS A 454 -5.23 -30.57 8.54
N ILE A 455 -4.40 -31.10 7.64
CA ILE A 455 -4.80 -31.46 6.26
C ILE A 455 -4.93 -32.98 6.16
N GLY A 456 -6.13 -33.46 5.86
CA GLY A 456 -6.46 -34.88 5.76
C GLY A 456 -5.99 -35.52 4.46
N SER A 457 -6.06 -34.79 3.34
CA SER A 457 -5.53 -35.25 2.06
C SER A 457 -5.14 -34.10 1.14
N VAL A 458 -4.18 -34.36 0.27
CA VAL A 458 -3.73 -33.46 -0.79
C VAL A 458 -3.78 -34.21 -2.12
N ARG A 459 -4.40 -33.61 -3.12
CA ARG A 459 -4.59 -34.20 -4.46
C ARG A 459 -4.25 -33.18 -5.54
N LEU A 460 -3.77 -33.64 -6.68
CA LEU A 460 -3.44 -32.81 -7.84
C LEU A 460 -4.35 -33.20 -9.00
N TYR A 461 -5.09 -32.25 -9.57
CA TYR A 461 -6.01 -32.49 -10.69
C TYR A 461 -5.68 -31.61 -11.89
N LEU A 462 -6.01 -32.08 -13.08
CA LEU A 462 -6.08 -31.24 -14.28
C LEU A 462 -7.36 -30.39 -14.21
N ASP A 463 -7.18 -29.06 -14.24
CA ASP A 463 -8.27 -28.08 -14.29
C ASP A 463 -8.82 -28.00 -15.71
N SER A 464 -9.88 -28.76 -15.99
CA SER A 464 -10.30 -29.03 -17.37
C SER A 464 -11.12 -27.88 -17.98
N ASP A 465 -11.77 -27.07 -17.14
CA ASP A 465 -12.48 -25.85 -17.56
C ASP A 465 -11.73 -24.55 -17.22
N SER A 466 -10.59 -24.66 -16.53
CA SER A 466 -9.71 -23.56 -16.14
C SER A 466 -10.38 -22.56 -15.20
N ASP A 467 -11.42 -22.95 -14.46
CA ASP A 467 -12.18 -22.04 -13.60
C ASP A 467 -11.58 -21.84 -12.20
N GLY A 468 -10.52 -22.58 -11.86
CA GLY A 468 -9.81 -22.49 -10.58
C GLY A 468 -10.52 -23.20 -9.42
N LYS A 469 -11.62 -23.92 -9.66
CA LYS A 469 -12.41 -24.63 -8.66
C LYS A 469 -12.42 -26.11 -8.98
N PHE A 470 -12.33 -26.93 -7.92
CA PHE A 470 -12.40 -28.36 -8.13
C PHE A 470 -13.86 -28.82 -8.26
N ASN A 471 -14.19 -29.40 -9.42
CA ASN A 471 -15.45 -30.04 -9.71
C ASN A 471 -15.25 -31.51 -10.11
N PRO A 472 -15.67 -32.49 -9.29
CA PRO A 472 -15.43 -33.91 -9.58
C PRO A 472 -16.13 -34.42 -10.85
N ALA A 473 -17.10 -33.69 -11.40
CA ALA A 473 -17.75 -34.02 -12.67
C ALA A 473 -17.00 -33.48 -13.90
N VAL A 474 -16.11 -32.50 -13.73
CA VAL A 474 -15.35 -31.84 -14.82
C VAL A 474 -13.86 -32.18 -14.71
N ASP A 475 -13.27 -31.99 -13.53
CA ASP A 475 -11.86 -32.26 -13.21
C ASP A 475 -11.63 -33.73 -12.86
N THR A 476 -11.91 -34.58 -13.84
CA THR A 476 -11.91 -36.04 -13.67
C THR A 476 -10.52 -36.66 -13.64
N THR A 477 -9.49 -35.92 -14.08
CA THR A 477 -8.12 -36.45 -14.23
C THR A 477 -7.26 -36.06 -13.03
N GLN A 478 -7.06 -36.99 -12.10
CA GLN A 478 -6.10 -36.86 -11.01
C GLN A 478 -4.68 -37.23 -11.49
N LEU A 479 -3.69 -36.42 -11.15
CA LEU A 479 -2.28 -36.65 -11.46
C LEU A 479 -1.54 -37.16 -10.21
N GLY A 480 -1.01 -38.38 -10.30
CA GLY A 480 -0.39 -39.07 -9.17
C GLY A 480 -1.42 -39.59 -8.14
N SER A 481 -0.92 -40.16 -7.05
CA SER A 481 -1.76 -40.67 -5.95
C SER A 481 -2.10 -39.58 -4.93
N THR A 482 -3.20 -39.77 -4.18
CA THR A 482 -3.53 -38.92 -3.02
C THR A 482 -2.39 -38.96 -1.99
N ALA A 483 -1.98 -37.79 -1.50
CA ALA A 483 -0.87 -37.62 -0.57
C ALA A 483 -1.34 -37.01 0.77
N THR A 484 -0.47 -37.04 1.77
CA THR A 484 -0.63 -36.37 3.06
C THR A 484 0.69 -35.74 3.47
N TYR A 485 0.65 -34.64 4.24
CA TYR A 485 1.86 -34.08 4.83
C TYR A 485 2.34 -34.96 5.99
N SER A 486 3.65 -35.19 6.07
CA SER A 486 4.28 -35.98 7.13
C SER A 486 4.83 -35.14 8.29
N ALA A 487 4.92 -33.82 8.10
CA ALA A 487 5.36 -32.85 9.10
C ALA A 487 4.70 -31.48 8.87
N ASP A 488 4.65 -30.66 9.91
CA ASP A 488 4.27 -29.23 9.85
C ASP A 488 5.22 -28.48 8.90
N ASN A 489 4.67 -27.71 7.96
CA ASN A 489 5.41 -27.13 6.85
C ASN A 489 6.25 -28.18 6.10
N GLY A 490 5.67 -29.34 5.81
CA GLY A 490 6.31 -30.42 5.06
C GLY A 490 6.14 -30.30 3.55
N THR A 491 6.71 -31.25 2.81
CA THR A 491 6.54 -31.38 1.35
C THR A 491 5.69 -32.58 0.97
N VAL A 492 4.94 -32.45 -0.14
CA VAL A 492 4.31 -33.59 -0.84
C VAL A 492 4.76 -33.61 -2.30
N MET A 493 5.06 -34.79 -2.83
CA MET A 493 5.46 -34.98 -4.23
C MET A 493 4.42 -35.84 -4.96
N PHE A 494 3.91 -35.31 -6.07
CA PHE A 494 3.10 -36.05 -7.03
C PHE A 494 3.99 -36.51 -8.18
N SER A 495 3.97 -37.81 -8.48
CA SER A 495 4.73 -38.43 -9.57
C SER A 495 3.96 -39.64 -10.13
N GLY A 496 4.55 -40.35 -11.10
CA GLY A 496 3.93 -41.53 -11.72
C GLY A 496 2.91 -41.20 -12.81
N PHE A 497 2.91 -39.96 -13.32
CA PHE A 497 2.12 -39.50 -14.46
C PHE A 497 3.04 -38.93 -15.54
N SER A 498 2.49 -38.69 -16.74
CA SER A 498 3.18 -38.02 -17.85
C SER A 498 2.17 -37.16 -18.59
N GLN A 499 2.00 -35.91 -18.13
CA GLN A 499 0.99 -34.98 -18.63
C GLN A 499 1.57 -34.13 -19.75
N ASN A 500 1.07 -34.30 -20.98
CA ASN A 500 1.54 -33.54 -22.13
C ASN A 500 1.05 -32.09 -22.10
N ILE A 501 1.97 -31.18 -22.41
CA ILE A 501 1.77 -29.74 -22.58
C ILE A 501 2.29 -29.41 -23.99
N PRO A 502 1.40 -29.16 -24.97
CA PRO A 502 1.83 -28.86 -26.34
C PRO A 502 2.77 -27.65 -26.41
N ALA A 503 3.61 -27.60 -27.45
CA ALA A 503 4.48 -26.45 -27.72
C ALA A 503 3.66 -25.15 -27.79
N ASN A 504 4.18 -24.08 -27.20
CA ASN A 504 3.53 -22.77 -27.13
C ASN A 504 2.10 -22.80 -26.52
N SER A 505 1.83 -23.77 -25.64
CA SER A 505 0.55 -23.94 -24.96
C SER A 505 0.76 -24.02 -23.45
N SER A 506 -0.34 -23.92 -22.72
CA SER A 506 -0.38 -24.09 -21.28
C SER A 506 -1.45 -25.09 -20.85
N ILE A 507 -1.29 -25.62 -19.65
CA ILE A 507 -2.32 -26.36 -18.92
C ILE A 507 -2.49 -25.75 -17.53
N SER A 508 -3.67 -25.91 -16.94
CA SER A 508 -3.97 -25.49 -15.58
C SER A 508 -4.13 -26.73 -14.70
N LEU A 509 -3.51 -26.73 -13.52
CA LEU A 509 -3.65 -27.77 -12.51
C LEU A 509 -4.25 -27.19 -11.22
N LEU A 510 -5.00 -28.01 -10.47
CA LEU A 510 -5.51 -27.66 -9.14
C LEU A 510 -4.83 -28.49 -8.06
N LEU A 511 -4.26 -27.82 -7.06
CA LEU A 511 -3.91 -28.44 -5.79
C LEU A 511 -5.14 -28.40 -4.87
N VAL A 512 -5.65 -29.57 -4.50
CA VAL A 512 -6.92 -29.73 -3.78
C VAL A 512 -6.65 -30.29 -2.39
N TYR A 513 -7.16 -29.60 -1.37
CA TYR A 513 -7.05 -29.97 0.04
C TYR A 513 -8.37 -30.48 0.59
N ASP A 514 -8.28 -31.48 1.47
CA ASP A 514 -9.31 -31.78 2.45
C ASP A 514 -8.80 -31.40 3.84
N TRP A 515 -9.47 -30.48 4.53
CA TRP A 515 -9.12 -30.16 5.91
C TRP A 515 -9.69 -31.19 6.88
N ASN A 516 -8.93 -31.50 7.91
CA ASN A 516 -9.41 -32.25 9.06
C ASN A 516 -10.29 -31.36 9.94
N ASN A 517 -11.25 -31.98 10.64
CA ASN A 517 -12.08 -31.29 11.64
C ASN A 517 -11.35 -31.09 12.99
N ALA A 518 -10.08 -30.67 12.97
CA ALA A 518 -9.26 -30.52 14.17
C ALA A 518 -9.50 -29.14 14.81
N SER A 519 -9.90 -29.10 16.09
CA SER A 519 -10.13 -27.81 16.78
C SER A 519 -8.86 -26.96 16.90
N ALA A 520 -7.68 -27.61 16.92
CA ALA A 520 -6.39 -26.94 16.99
C ALA A 520 -6.02 -26.15 15.71
N ALA A 521 -6.73 -26.40 14.60
CA ALA A 521 -6.57 -25.66 13.35
C ALA A 521 -7.31 -24.32 13.35
N TYR A 522 -8.16 -24.03 14.35
CA TYR A 522 -8.91 -22.78 14.40
C TYR A 522 -7.98 -21.56 14.38
N ASN A 523 -8.28 -20.61 13.49
CA ASN A 523 -7.55 -19.37 13.27
C ASN A 523 -6.09 -19.57 12.84
N LYS A 524 -5.76 -20.74 12.28
CA LYS A 524 -4.46 -21.04 11.68
C LYS A 524 -4.48 -20.75 10.19
N THR A 525 -3.32 -20.36 9.68
CA THR A 525 -3.11 -20.01 8.27
C THR A 525 -2.39 -21.14 7.53
N PHE A 526 -2.76 -21.36 6.27
CA PHE A 526 -2.22 -22.38 5.37
C PHE A 526 -1.95 -21.78 4.00
N GLN A 527 -0.80 -22.13 3.41
CA GLN A 527 -0.37 -21.73 2.08
C GLN A 527 0.47 -22.86 1.47
N ALA A 528 0.31 -23.09 0.16
CA ALA A 528 1.12 -24.05 -0.58
C ALA A 528 1.99 -23.33 -1.61
N SER A 529 3.15 -23.89 -1.90
CA SER A 529 4.06 -23.38 -2.93
C SER A 529 4.58 -24.52 -3.80
N VAL A 530 4.76 -24.28 -5.09
CA VAL A 530 5.48 -25.22 -5.96
C VAL A 530 6.97 -25.10 -5.63
N SER A 531 7.56 -26.16 -5.06
CA SER A 531 8.98 -26.17 -4.69
C SER A 531 9.88 -26.67 -5.82
N SER A 532 9.40 -27.66 -6.59
CA SER A 532 10.11 -28.19 -7.76
C SER A 532 9.14 -28.96 -8.66
N PHE A 533 9.52 -29.14 -9.92
CA PHE A 533 8.81 -30.02 -10.86
C PHE A 533 9.81 -30.60 -11.86
N SER A 534 9.44 -31.72 -12.48
CA SER A 534 10.23 -32.33 -13.54
C SER A 534 9.37 -32.56 -14.78
N ALA A 535 9.95 -32.33 -15.95
CA ALA A 535 9.32 -32.57 -17.23
C ALA A 535 10.34 -33.10 -18.24
N THR A 536 9.88 -33.84 -19.23
CA THR A 536 10.68 -34.30 -20.37
C THR A 536 10.14 -33.71 -21.65
N GLY A 537 10.99 -33.44 -22.64
CA GLY A 537 10.52 -33.05 -23.97
C GLY A 537 9.64 -34.15 -24.57
N ALA A 538 8.48 -33.79 -25.11
CA ALA A 538 7.52 -34.74 -25.65
C ALA A 538 8.02 -35.42 -26.93
N THR A 539 8.87 -34.74 -27.70
CA THR A 539 9.50 -35.29 -28.90
C THR A 539 10.89 -35.81 -28.60
N THR A 540 11.66 -35.08 -27.78
CA THR A 540 13.06 -35.44 -27.52
C THR A 540 13.23 -36.49 -26.43
N GLY A 541 12.24 -36.67 -25.55
CA GLY A 541 12.31 -37.56 -24.39
C GLY A 541 13.27 -37.09 -23.30
N ARG A 542 13.83 -35.88 -23.42
CA ARG A 542 14.94 -35.39 -22.59
C ARG A 542 14.46 -34.66 -21.36
N SER A 543 15.08 -34.93 -20.21
CA SER A 543 14.79 -34.22 -18.97
C SER A 543 15.12 -32.74 -19.12
N ASN A 544 14.13 -31.89 -18.86
CA ASN A 544 14.28 -30.45 -18.82
C ASN A 544 15.06 -30.05 -17.55
N ILE A 545 16.13 -29.27 -17.70
CA ILE A 545 16.88 -28.67 -16.57
C ILE A 545 16.44 -27.21 -16.30
N VAL A 546 15.54 -26.64 -17.10
CA VAL A 546 15.10 -25.25 -16.93
C VAL A 546 13.58 -25.21 -16.76
N GLY A 547 13.13 -25.69 -15.61
CA GLY A 547 11.83 -25.31 -15.04
C GLY A 547 11.99 -23.99 -14.28
N SER A 548 11.26 -22.94 -14.65
CA SER A 548 11.28 -21.68 -13.88
C SER A 548 9.93 -21.44 -13.18
N GLY A 549 9.98 -20.83 -11.99
CA GLY A 549 8.79 -20.42 -11.25
C GLY A 549 8.48 -21.29 -10.03
N THR A 550 8.28 -20.60 -8.90
CA THR A 550 7.87 -21.19 -7.61
C THR A 550 6.64 -20.43 -7.10
N PRO A 551 5.49 -20.53 -7.78
CA PRO A 551 4.30 -19.79 -7.37
C PRO A 551 3.83 -20.24 -5.98
N ASN A 552 3.29 -19.29 -5.23
CA ASN A 552 2.68 -19.50 -3.92
C ASN A 552 1.17 -19.29 -4.04
N SER A 553 0.37 -20.11 -3.38
CA SER A 553 -1.06 -19.86 -3.21
C SER A 553 -1.29 -18.60 -2.39
N HIS A 554 -2.52 -18.09 -2.39
CA HIS A 554 -2.92 -17.12 -1.36
C HIS A 554 -3.05 -17.82 0.01
N ILE A 555 -3.18 -17.01 1.06
CA ILE A 555 -3.25 -17.50 2.44
C ILE A 555 -4.70 -17.87 2.77
N MET A 556 -4.92 -19.13 3.15
CA MET A 556 -6.22 -19.60 3.65
C MET A 556 -6.21 -19.62 5.17
N THR A 557 -7.26 -19.11 5.82
CA THR A 557 -7.40 -19.17 7.28
C THR A 557 -8.48 -20.17 7.65
N ALA A 558 -8.13 -21.19 8.43
CA ALA A 558 -9.10 -22.17 8.90
C ALA A 558 -9.99 -21.56 10.00
N LYS A 559 -11.29 -21.58 9.77
CA LYS A 559 -12.32 -20.96 10.61
C LYS A 559 -13.50 -21.91 10.85
N GLN A 560 -14.32 -21.57 11.83
CA GLN A 560 -15.62 -22.21 12.10
C GLN A 560 -16.65 -21.10 12.27
N GLY A 561 -17.94 -21.44 12.39
CA GLY A 561 -18.98 -20.44 12.69
C GLY A 561 -18.67 -19.65 13.98
N GLU A 562 -18.74 -18.32 13.89
CA GLU A 562 -18.48 -17.39 15.01
C GLU A 562 -19.67 -16.44 15.17
N VAL A 563 -19.94 -15.97 16.38
CA VAL A 563 -21.01 -15.01 16.67
C VAL A 563 -20.45 -13.72 17.27
N LEU A 564 -20.92 -12.58 16.75
CA LEU A 564 -20.67 -11.26 17.32
C LEU A 564 -21.96 -10.73 17.97
N ALA A 565 -21.87 -10.33 19.23
CA ALA A 565 -22.92 -9.58 19.91
C ALA A 565 -22.81 -8.08 19.61
N THR A 566 -23.89 -7.50 19.10
CA THR A 566 -24.00 -6.08 18.80
C THR A 566 -25.20 -5.45 19.49
N LYS A 567 -25.02 -4.21 19.94
CA LYS A 567 -26.07 -3.42 20.58
C LYS A 567 -26.91 -2.73 19.51
N LEU A 568 -28.25 -2.78 19.64
CA LEU A 568 -29.16 -2.06 18.75
C LEU A 568 -29.50 -0.67 19.30
N SER A 569 -29.64 0.33 18.42
CA SER A 569 -29.88 1.74 18.78
C SER A 569 -31.36 2.06 19.07
N SER A 570 -32.29 1.22 18.62
CA SER A 570 -33.73 1.34 18.86
C SER A 570 -34.09 0.77 20.23
N TYR A 571 -33.74 1.52 21.27
CA TYR A 571 -34.32 1.28 22.59
C TYR A 571 -35.76 1.81 22.60
N PRO A 572 -36.75 1.08 23.15
CA PRO A 572 -37.90 1.76 23.71
C PRO A 572 -37.36 2.79 24.71
N ASN A 573 -37.85 4.01 24.59
CA ASN A 573 -37.58 5.20 25.41
C ASN A 573 -37.35 4.77 26.87
N SER A 574 -36.40 5.39 27.60
CA SER A 574 -36.09 5.04 29.00
C SER A 574 -37.39 5.03 29.83
N ASN A 575 -37.95 3.84 29.98
CA ASN A 575 -39.21 3.67 30.68
C ASN A 575 -38.85 3.29 32.10
N ALA A 576 -39.43 4.04 33.04
CA ALA A 576 -39.51 3.61 34.41
C ALA A 576 -40.02 2.17 34.46
N LEU A 577 -39.34 1.31 35.21
CA LEU A 577 -39.89 0.02 35.58
C LEU A 577 -40.82 0.31 36.78
N VAL A 578 -42.11 0.43 36.49
CA VAL A 578 -43.15 0.71 37.48
C VAL A 578 -43.65 -0.62 38.07
N PRO A 579 -44.03 -0.69 39.35
CA PRO A 579 -44.65 -1.88 39.95
C PRO A 579 -46.07 -2.16 39.40
N ASP A 580 -46.21 -2.46 38.10
CA ASP A 580 -47.49 -2.58 37.38
C ASP A 580 -47.68 -3.94 36.66
N ASN A 581 -46.86 -4.95 36.98
CA ASN A 581 -46.76 -6.24 36.26
C ASN A 581 -46.34 -6.13 34.78
N VAL A 582 -45.87 -4.99 34.29
CA VAL A 582 -45.49 -4.84 32.88
C VAL A 582 -44.02 -5.23 32.66
N GLU A 583 -43.80 -6.13 31.70
CA GLU A 583 -42.46 -6.48 31.24
C GLU A 583 -41.84 -5.33 30.45
N LYS A 584 -40.59 -4.97 30.79
CA LYS A 584 -39.82 -3.97 30.05
C LYS A 584 -38.47 -4.53 29.63
N ALA A 585 -38.09 -4.31 28.37
CA ALA A 585 -36.79 -4.69 27.85
C ALA A 585 -35.68 -3.80 28.45
N SER A 586 -34.68 -4.42 29.08
CA SER A 586 -33.46 -3.75 29.60
C SER A 586 -32.31 -3.83 28.59
N LEU A 587 -32.20 -4.98 27.91
CA LEU A 587 -31.16 -5.25 26.92
C LEU A 587 -31.80 -5.75 25.63
N VAL A 588 -31.49 -5.07 24.54
CA VAL A 588 -31.84 -5.47 23.17
C VAL A 588 -30.56 -5.61 22.38
N PHE A 589 -30.33 -6.80 21.85
CA PHE A 589 -29.06 -7.11 21.18
C PHE A 589 -29.26 -8.06 20.02
N GLN A 590 -28.30 -8.03 19.11
CA GLN A 590 -28.27 -8.92 17.97
C GLN A 590 -27.04 -9.81 18.05
N LEU A 591 -27.26 -11.12 17.86
CA LEU A 591 -26.20 -12.08 17.63
C LEU A 591 -26.11 -12.30 16.12
N SER A 592 -24.95 -11.98 15.55
CA SER A 592 -24.69 -12.09 14.11
C SER A 592 -23.63 -13.15 13.85
N GLU A 593 -23.89 -14.09 12.96
CA GLU A 593 -22.86 -15.02 12.48
C GLU A 593 -21.95 -14.25 11.50
N THR A 594 -20.66 -14.16 11.82
CA THR A 594 -19.74 -13.24 11.13
C THR A 594 -18.88 -13.87 10.04
N THR A 595 -18.73 -15.20 10.04
CA THR A 595 -17.83 -15.85 9.08
C THR A 595 -18.50 -16.14 7.74
N GLY A 596 -19.82 -16.29 7.72
CA GLY A 596 -20.57 -16.69 6.53
C GLY A 596 -20.35 -18.15 6.12
N LEU A 597 -19.64 -18.95 6.93
CA LEU A 597 -19.19 -20.29 6.54
C LEU A 597 -20.19 -21.40 6.90
N GLU A 598 -20.83 -21.30 8.06
CA GLU A 598 -21.79 -22.30 8.53
C GLU A 598 -22.84 -21.71 9.47
N ASN A 599 -23.96 -22.43 9.62
CA ASN A 599 -24.97 -22.07 10.61
C ASN A 599 -24.44 -22.33 12.02
N VAL A 600 -24.90 -21.52 12.98
CA VAL A 600 -24.57 -21.65 14.40
C VAL A 600 -25.83 -21.84 15.23
N GLN A 601 -25.73 -22.60 16.32
CA GLN A 601 -26.82 -22.90 17.23
C GLN A 601 -26.49 -22.37 18.62
N VAL A 602 -27.25 -21.40 19.10
CA VAL A 602 -27.12 -20.84 20.45
C VAL A 602 -28.06 -21.59 21.39
N SER A 603 -27.53 -22.20 22.45
CA SER A 603 -28.30 -23.02 23.40
C SER A 603 -28.43 -22.40 24.79
N ALA A 604 -27.53 -21.49 25.14
CA ALA A 604 -27.64 -20.74 26.39
C ALA A 604 -26.99 -19.35 26.28
N ILE A 605 -27.52 -18.41 27.05
CA ILE A 605 -27.01 -17.05 27.20
C ILE A 605 -26.97 -16.71 28.68
N SER A 606 -25.82 -16.25 29.16
CA SER A 606 -25.66 -15.68 30.50
C SER A 606 -25.64 -14.15 30.42
N ILE A 607 -26.22 -13.47 31.40
CA ILE A 607 -26.14 -12.01 31.51
C ILE A 607 -25.70 -11.63 32.92
N ASN A 608 -24.97 -10.52 33.02
CA ASN A 608 -24.66 -9.89 34.30
C ASN A 608 -25.61 -8.72 34.51
N ASN A 609 -26.20 -8.64 35.69
CA ASN A 609 -26.83 -7.40 36.11
C ASN A 609 -25.80 -6.51 36.77
N ILE A 610 -25.97 -5.21 36.58
CA ILE A 610 -25.24 -4.16 37.29
C ILE A 610 -26.22 -3.05 37.65
N GLY A 611 -26.06 -2.46 38.83
CA GLY A 611 -26.82 -1.27 39.20
C GLY A 611 -26.88 -1.04 40.69
N THR A 612 -27.92 -0.32 41.11
CA THR A 612 -28.23 -0.07 42.53
C THR A 612 -29.50 -0.77 42.98
N ALA A 613 -30.22 -1.43 42.07
CA ALA A 613 -31.41 -2.22 42.36
C ALA A 613 -31.02 -3.57 42.96
N ASN A 614 -31.71 -4.01 43.99
CA ASN A 614 -31.51 -5.30 44.64
C ASN A 614 -32.43 -6.35 44.01
N GLU A 615 -31.98 -7.06 42.98
CA GLU A 615 -32.85 -7.93 42.19
C GLU A 615 -33.59 -9.03 42.96
N PRO A 616 -32.98 -9.71 43.96
CA PRO A 616 -33.73 -10.67 44.80
C PRO A 616 -34.99 -10.07 45.45
N ILE A 617 -35.04 -8.76 45.65
CA ILE A 617 -36.14 -8.03 46.29
C ILE A 617 -36.99 -7.30 45.25
N ASP A 618 -36.33 -6.57 44.35
CA ASP A 618 -36.93 -5.60 43.44
C ASP A 618 -37.55 -6.24 42.19
N ILE A 619 -37.19 -7.48 41.85
CA ILE A 619 -37.66 -8.17 40.66
C ILE A 619 -38.56 -9.35 41.03
N LYS A 620 -39.66 -9.52 40.31
CA LYS A 620 -40.64 -10.58 40.56
C LYS A 620 -40.01 -11.97 40.32
N PRO A 621 -40.39 -13.02 41.09
CA PRO A 621 -40.11 -14.40 40.71
C PRO A 621 -40.60 -14.69 39.27
N SER A 622 -39.76 -15.34 38.47
CA SER A 622 -39.97 -15.54 37.02
C SER A 622 -40.14 -14.24 36.21
N GLY A 623 -39.74 -13.10 36.78
CA GLY A 623 -39.87 -11.77 36.21
C GLY A 623 -38.76 -11.40 35.23
N ILE A 624 -37.71 -12.23 35.11
CA ILE A 624 -36.62 -12.03 34.15
C ILE A 624 -36.80 -13.03 33.01
N LYS A 625 -36.93 -12.54 31.77
CA LYS A 625 -37.18 -13.38 30.61
C LYS A 625 -36.28 -13.01 29.44
N ILE A 626 -36.04 -13.99 28.57
CA ILE A 626 -35.34 -13.79 27.31
C ILE A 626 -36.22 -14.22 26.14
N TYR A 627 -36.23 -13.41 25.09
CA TYR A 627 -37.00 -13.60 23.86
C TYR A 627 -36.06 -13.55 22.65
N VAL A 628 -36.50 -14.16 21.55
CA VAL A 628 -35.91 -13.98 20.22
C VAL A 628 -36.96 -13.36 19.31
N ASP A 629 -36.53 -12.37 18.52
CA ASP A 629 -37.36 -11.80 17.47
C ASP A 629 -37.62 -12.85 16.38
N THR A 630 -38.82 -13.41 16.38
CA THR A 630 -39.24 -14.44 15.41
C THR A 630 -39.86 -13.84 14.15
N ASN A 631 -40.41 -12.62 14.22
CA ASN A 631 -41.11 -11.97 13.12
C ASN A 631 -40.22 -10.98 12.34
N GLY A 632 -39.03 -10.65 12.88
CA GLY A 632 -38.02 -9.81 12.24
C GLY A 632 -38.35 -8.32 12.22
N ASN A 633 -39.31 -7.86 13.04
CA ASN A 633 -39.71 -6.46 13.08
C ASN A 633 -38.81 -5.59 13.98
N GLY A 634 -37.90 -6.20 14.75
CA GLY A 634 -36.99 -5.51 15.67
C GLY A 634 -37.66 -4.88 16.90
N LEU A 635 -38.92 -5.19 17.17
CA LEU A 635 -39.72 -4.67 18.27
C LEU A 635 -40.12 -5.82 19.22
N PHE A 636 -40.18 -5.53 20.52
CA PHE A 636 -40.78 -6.44 21.49
C PHE A 636 -42.29 -6.21 21.52
N SER A 637 -43.09 -7.15 21.02
CA SER A 637 -44.55 -7.05 20.99
C SER A 637 -45.27 -8.34 21.39
N ASP A 638 -45.06 -9.44 20.66
CA ASP A 638 -45.86 -10.68 20.78
C ASP A 638 -44.98 -11.95 20.82
N GLU A 639 -43.68 -11.82 21.08
CA GLU A 639 -42.74 -12.93 21.10
C GLU A 639 -43.00 -13.88 22.29
N THR A 640 -42.87 -15.19 22.07
CA THR A 640 -42.90 -16.19 23.14
C THR A 640 -41.54 -16.25 23.84
N ALA A 641 -41.52 -16.25 25.17
CA ALA A 641 -40.29 -16.33 25.94
C ALA A 641 -39.55 -17.65 25.65
N LEU A 642 -38.26 -17.56 25.32
CA LEU A 642 -37.39 -18.73 25.18
C LEU A 642 -37.12 -19.38 26.54
N ASN A 643 -36.97 -18.55 27.58
CA ASN A 643 -36.74 -18.97 28.95
C ASN A 643 -37.16 -17.86 29.94
N SER A 644 -37.56 -18.26 31.15
CA SER A 644 -37.82 -17.37 32.28
C SER A 644 -37.00 -17.80 33.50
N GLN A 645 -36.40 -16.84 34.19
CA GLN A 645 -35.58 -17.05 35.39
C GLN A 645 -36.13 -16.26 36.58
N ASN A 646 -35.90 -16.80 37.78
CA ASN A 646 -36.04 -16.04 39.02
C ASN A 646 -34.86 -15.06 39.15
N PRO A 647 -35.02 -13.96 39.92
CA PRO A 647 -33.90 -13.11 40.24
C PRO A 647 -32.77 -13.91 40.93
N PRO A 648 -31.51 -13.51 40.72
CA PRO A 648 -30.38 -14.15 41.38
C PRO A 648 -30.54 -14.04 42.90
N GLY A 649 -30.06 -15.04 43.65
CA GLY A 649 -30.13 -15.04 45.12
C GLY A 649 -29.19 -14.04 45.80
N ILE A 650 -28.34 -13.38 45.01
CA ILE A 650 -27.42 -12.32 45.44
C ILE A 650 -27.67 -11.10 44.54
N ASN A 651 -27.55 -9.91 45.12
CA ASN A 651 -27.56 -8.66 44.37
C ASN A 651 -26.44 -8.65 43.31
N ASP A 652 -26.73 -8.17 42.09
CA ASP A 652 -25.82 -8.14 40.94
C ASP A 652 -25.30 -9.53 40.50
N GLY A 653 -26.04 -10.61 40.80
CA GLY A 653 -25.67 -11.97 40.40
C GLY A 653 -25.88 -12.26 38.91
N PRO A 654 -25.09 -13.17 38.30
CA PRO A 654 -25.30 -13.59 36.90
C PRO A 654 -26.58 -14.40 36.74
N ILE A 655 -27.24 -14.24 35.60
CA ILE A 655 -28.46 -14.97 35.23
C ILE A 655 -28.16 -15.84 34.01
N ASN A 656 -28.47 -17.13 34.11
CA ASN A 656 -28.21 -18.10 33.05
C ASN A 656 -29.53 -18.55 32.41
N PHE A 657 -29.70 -18.28 31.13
CA PHE A 657 -30.83 -18.78 30.35
C PHE A 657 -30.38 -19.97 29.51
N SER A 658 -31.01 -21.13 29.71
CA SER A 658 -30.84 -22.31 28.86
C SER A 658 -32.14 -22.60 28.12
N PHE A 659 -32.07 -22.84 26.82
CA PHE A 659 -33.25 -23.02 25.96
C PHE A 659 -32.97 -23.99 24.80
N SER A 660 -34.03 -24.42 24.10
CA SER A 660 -33.88 -25.21 22.88
C SER A 660 -33.07 -24.42 21.84
N PRO A 661 -32.05 -25.03 21.18
CA PRO A 661 -31.09 -24.27 20.40
C PRO A 661 -31.73 -23.39 19.31
N VAL A 662 -31.37 -22.11 19.31
CA VAL A 662 -31.78 -21.13 18.30
C VAL A 662 -30.73 -21.13 17.18
N THR A 663 -31.16 -21.43 15.96
CA THR A 663 -30.26 -21.44 14.79
C THR A 663 -30.15 -20.03 14.20
N ILE A 664 -28.91 -19.56 14.04
CA ILE A 664 -28.57 -18.35 13.28
C ILE A 664 -27.91 -18.84 11.99
N PRO A 665 -28.56 -18.65 10.82
CA PRO A 665 -27.97 -19.00 9.54
C PRO A 665 -26.64 -18.28 9.26
N ALA A 666 -25.75 -18.90 8.49
CA ALA A 666 -24.46 -18.33 8.09
C ALA A 666 -24.62 -16.92 7.49
N GLY A 667 -23.81 -15.95 7.97
CA GLY A 667 -23.85 -14.55 7.52
C GLY A 667 -25.12 -13.78 7.87
N SER A 668 -25.97 -14.33 8.73
CA SER A 668 -27.23 -13.71 9.16
C SER A 668 -27.21 -13.37 10.64
N SER A 669 -28.32 -12.84 11.15
CA SER A 669 -28.41 -12.39 12.53
C SER A 669 -29.79 -12.62 13.14
N LYS A 670 -29.83 -12.72 14.46
CA LYS A 670 -31.05 -12.82 15.25
C LYS A 670 -31.03 -11.81 16.40
N THR A 671 -32.16 -11.14 16.59
CA THR A 671 -32.35 -10.17 17.68
C THR A 671 -32.91 -10.87 18.91
N PHE A 672 -32.37 -10.52 20.07
CA PHE A 672 -32.76 -11.03 21.37
C PHE A 672 -33.17 -9.87 22.28
N PHE A 673 -34.16 -10.12 23.13
CA PHE A 673 -34.63 -9.17 24.13
C PHE A 673 -34.52 -9.81 25.52
N VAL A 674 -33.94 -9.08 26.48
CA VAL A 674 -33.99 -9.42 27.90
C VAL A 674 -34.91 -8.44 28.59
N THR A 675 -35.93 -8.97 29.26
CA THR A 675 -36.94 -8.18 29.94
C THR A 675 -36.93 -8.43 31.44
N TYR A 676 -37.39 -7.42 32.19
CA TYR A 676 -37.55 -7.46 33.63
C TYR A 676 -38.99 -7.05 33.98
N THR A 677 -39.50 -7.61 35.07
CA THR A 677 -40.78 -7.25 35.69
C THR A 677 -40.52 -6.87 37.14
N ALA A 678 -40.84 -5.63 37.51
CA ALA A 678 -40.69 -5.18 38.89
C ALA A 678 -41.60 -5.98 39.83
N ASN A 679 -41.12 -6.21 41.05
CA ASN A 679 -41.95 -6.73 42.12
C ASN A 679 -42.99 -5.67 42.52
N ILE A 680 -44.24 -6.09 42.74
CA ILE A 680 -45.35 -5.18 43.07
C ILE A 680 -45.36 -4.80 44.55
N ASP A 681 -44.62 -5.50 45.39
CA ASP A 681 -44.63 -5.24 46.83
C ASP A 681 -44.00 -3.86 47.14
N PRO A 682 -44.82 -2.84 47.49
CA PRO A 682 -44.33 -1.49 47.75
C PRO A 682 -43.55 -1.42 49.06
N LEU A 683 -43.61 -2.47 49.89
CA LEU A 683 -42.96 -2.53 51.21
C LEU A 683 -41.45 -2.80 51.11
N GLN A 684 -40.93 -3.22 49.94
CA GLN A 684 -39.53 -3.64 49.82
C GLN A 684 -38.72 -2.99 48.68
N SER A 685 -39.37 -2.27 47.75
CA SER A 685 -38.66 -1.67 46.61
C SER A 685 -38.20 -0.24 46.87
N ILE A 686 -36.93 0.06 46.59
CA ILE A 686 -36.36 1.40 46.77
C ILE A 686 -36.49 2.16 45.43
N GLY A 687 -37.38 3.15 45.36
CA GLY A 687 -37.49 4.02 44.18
C GLY A 687 -36.22 4.86 43.95
N GLY A 688 -35.83 5.00 42.68
CA GLY A 688 -34.61 5.69 42.23
C GLY A 688 -33.41 4.76 41.98
N THR A 689 -33.56 3.46 42.20
CA THR A 689 -32.51 2.47 41.89
C THR A 689 -32.43 2.18 40.39
N THR A 690 -31.24 1.77 39.93
CA THR A 690 -30.96 1.48 38.53
C THR A 690 -30.64 0.00 38.31
N LEU A 691 -31.05 -0.55 37.17
CA LEU A 691 -30.76 -1.93 36.77
C LEU A 691 -30.36 -1.99 35.30
N THR A 692 -29.19 -2.54 34.99
CA THR A 692 -28.70 -2.71 33.61
C THR A 692 -28.25 -4.16 33.40
N ALA A 693 -28.76 -4.80 32.35
CA ALA A 693 -28.23 -6.07 31.87
C ALA A 693 -27.00 -5.87 30.98
N ALA A 694 -25.97 -6.69 31.14
CA ALA A 694 -24.77 -6.72 30.30
C ALA A 694 -24.47 -8.15 29.83
N LEU A 695 -23.90 -8.26 28.63
CA LEU A 695 -23.50 -9.51 27.98
C LEU A 695 -22.09 -9.37 27.41
N ASP A 696 -21.23 -10.33 27.70
CA ASP A 696 -19.97 -10.56 26.98
C ASP A 696 -20.04 -11.91 26.25
N ALA A 697 -20.26 -11.86 24.94
CA ALA A 697 -20.50 -13.07 24.16
C ALA A 697 -19.30 -14.03 24.14
N SER A 698 -18.08 -13.57 24.43
CA SER A 698 -16.90 -14.45 24.48
C SER A 698 -16.92 -15.47 25.61
N THR A 699 -17.67 -15.19 26.68
CA THR A 699 -17.76 -16.07 27.85
C THR A 699 -19.20 -16.47 28.19
N GLN A 700 -20.19 -15.75 27.67
CA GLN A 700 -21.58 -15.87 28.11
C GLN A 700 -22.55 -16.36 27.05
N VAL A 701 -22.13 -16.52 25.79
CA VAL A 701 -22.94 -17.20 24.77
C VAL A 701 -22.39 -18.60 24.58
N THR A 702 -23.23 -19.62 24.81
CA THR A 702 -22.86 -21.02 24.60
C THR A 702 -23.70 -21.63 23.50
N GLY A 703 -23.07 -22.50 22.71
CA GLY A 703 -23.71 -23.10 21.55
C GLY A 703 -22.78 -24.04 20.81
N THR A 704 -23.24 -24.52 19.67
CA THR A 704 -22.45 -25.34 18.75
C THR A 704 -22.59 -24.85 17.33
N THR A 705 -21.55 -25.02 16.53
CA THR A 705 -21.62 -24.88 15.08
C THR A 705 -22.28 -26.11 14.45
N VAL A 706 -22.99 -25.94 13.34
CA VAL A 706 -23.85 -27.00 12.78
C VAL A 706 -23.07 -28.00 11.94
N THR A 707 -22.20 -27.53 11.04
CA THR A 707 -21.46 -28.40 10.12
C THR A 707 -20.24 -28.99 10.81
N THR A 708 -19.50 -28.18 11.55
CA THR A 708 -18.24 -28.60 12.19
C THR A 708 -18.45 -29.25 13.55
N SER A 709 -19.64 -29.11 14.16
CA SER A 709 -19.97 -29.64 15.50
C SER A 709 -19.00 -29.18 16.60
N LYS A 710 -18.52 -27.94 16.51
CA LYS A 710 -17.58 -27.33 17.45
C LYS A 710 -18.32 -26.44 18.44
N SER A 711 -17.68 -26.17 19.58
CA SER A 711 -18.20 -25.17 20.52
C SER A 711 -18.24 -23.82 19.84
N LEU A 712 -19.36 -23.12 19.97
CA LEU A 712 -19.53 -21.77 19.43
C LEU A 712 -18.52 -20.82 20.07
N ILE A 713 -17.96 -19.93 19.25
CA ILE A 713 -17.07 -18.86 19.69
C ILE A 713 -17.86 -17.56 19.55
N GLY A 714 -18.00 -16.84 20.66
CA GLY A 714 -18.63 -15.53 20.70
C GLY A 714 -17.62 -14.40 20.83
N SER A 715 -18.01 -13.19 20.44
CA SER A 715 -17.25 -11.97 20.67
C SER A 715 -18.19 -10.77 20.84
N GLY A 716 -17.69 -9.70 21.45
CA GLY A 716 -18.44 -8.47 21.69
C GLY A 716 -19.03 -8.39 23.10
N SER A 717 -18.77 -7.26 23.75
CA SER A 717 -19.30 -6.92 25.08
C SER A 717 -20.28 -5.76 24.93
N ILE A 718 -21.50 -5.96 25.40
CA ILE A 718 -22.60 -5.01 25.29
C ILE A 718 -23.25 -4.81 26.66
N SER A 719 -23.72 -3.60 26.90
CA SER A 719 -24.53 -3.27 28.07
C SER A 719 -25.85 -2.64 27.63
N GLY A 720 -26.89 -2.90 28.41
CA GLY A 720 -28.24 -2.40 28.23
C GLY A 720 -28.32 -0.89 28.44
N ARG A 721 -29.54 -0.38 28.48
CA ARG A 721 -29.79 0.92 29.14
C ARG A 721 -30.24 0.63 30.57
N GLY A 722 -29.83 1.49 31.51
CA GLY A 722 -30.31 1.39 32.88
C GLY A 722 -31.82 1.61 32.94
N LEU A 723 -32.54 0.62 33.44
CA LEU A 723 -33.92 0.77 33.90
C LEU A 723 -33.88 1.47 35.25
N ILE A 724 -34.75 2.46 35.44
CA ILE A 724 -34.91 3.13 36.73
C ILE A 724 -36.17 2.56 37.36
N LEU A 725 -36.08 2.00 38.55
CA LEU A 725 -37.25 1.62 39.33
C LEU A 725 -37.83 2.88 39.99
N GLN A 726 -39.12 3.16 39.78
CA GLN A 726 -39.75 4.36 40.32
C GLN A 726 -40.83 4.02 41.36
N LYS A 727 -40.89 4.85 42.41
CA LYS A 727 -41.98 4.88 43.40
C LYS A 727 -42.84 6.13 43.16
N PRO A 728 -44.13 6.15 43.57
CA PRO A 728 -44.95 7.35 43.51
C PRO A 728 -44.44 8.46 44.44
N GLU A 729 -44.49 9.72 44.00
CA GLU A 729 -44.03 10.91 44.72
C GLU A 729 -45.16 11.95 44.87
N ILE A 730 -45.40 12.42 46.10
CA ILE A 730 -46.47 13.37 46.48
C ILE A 730 -45.84 14.67 47.01
N GLN A 731 -46.30 15.83 46.52
CA GLN A 731 -45.91 17.16 47.00
C GLN A 731 -47.09 17.88 47.68
N LEU A 732 -46.81 18.61 48.77
CA LEU A 732 -47.76 19.51 49.43
C LEU A 732 -47.35 20.96 49.22
N SER A 733 -48.34 21.80 48.96
CA SER A 733 -48.17 23.24 49.10
C SER A 733 -49.32 23.86 49.89
N SER A 734 -48.98 24.80 50.77
CA SER A 734 -49.93 25.70 51.40
C SER A 734 -49.95 27.01 50.62
N ILE A 735 -51.14 27.47 50.25
CA ILE A 735 -51.31 28.76 49.56
C ILE A 735 -51.88 29.75 50.58
N PRO A 736 -51.09 30.70 51.10
CA PRO A 736 -51.62 31.75 51.96
C PRO A 736 -52.50 32.69 51.13
N LEU A 737 -53.74 32.92 51.58
CA LEU A 737 -54.68 33.85 50.96
C LEU A 737 -54.14 35.30 51.12
N THR A 738 -53.57 35.86 50.05
CA THR A 738 -53.18 37.27 50.02
C THR A 738 -53.89 37.98 48.88
N GLY A 739 -54.70 38.99 49.23
CA GLY A 739 -55.25 39.97 48.29
C GLY A 739 -56.58 39.58 47.61
N LEU A 740 -57.59 40.42 47.88
CA LEU A 740 -58.90 40.58 47.24
C LEU A 740 -60.05 39.66 47.71
N GLU A 741 -61.02 40.33 48.37
CA GLU A 741 -62.41 39.96 48.64
C GLU A 741 -62.71 38.81 49.63
N ASN A 742 -62.45 39.08 50.92
CA ASN A 742 -63.25 38.55 52.03
C ASN A 742 -64.71 39.09 51.98
N LYS A 743 -65.45 38.73 50.93
CA LYS A 743 -66.90 38.94 50.85
C LYS A 743 -67.61 37.60 50.70
N ILE A 744 -67.60 36.82 51.77
CA ILE A 744 -68.70 35.88 52.02
C ILE A 744 -69.63 36.57 53.03
N ILE A 745 -70.65 37.23 52.49
CA ILE A 745 -71.85 37.59 53.25
C ILE A 745 -72.71 36.32 53.26
N VAL A 746 -72.78 35.66 54.41
CA VAL A 746 -73.94 34.85 54.77
C VAL A 746 -74.50 35.45 56.05
N GLU A 747 -75.69 36.03 55.96
CA GLU A 747 -76.40 36.66 57.06
C GLU A 747 -76.73 35.63 58.15
N ALA A 748 -75.95 35.59 59.23
CA ALA A 748 -76.40 35.32 60.60
C ALA A 748 -75.31 35.74 61.62
N PRO A 749 -75.65 36.34 62.77
CA PRO A 749 -74.74 37.23 63.48
C PRO A 749 -74.06 36.53 64.66
N THR A 750 -73.00 35.75 64.43
CA THR A 750 -71.87 35.55 65.37
C THR A 750 -70.84 34.55 64.82
N ALA A 751 -69.55 34.92 64.88
CA ALA A 751 -68.31 34.18 64.59
C ALA A 751 -67.69 34.31 63.18
N LYS A 752 -66.45 34.83 63.15
CA LYS A 752 -65.57 34.98 61.97
C LYS A 752 -64.80 33.66 61.73
N ARG A 753 -64.66 33.18 60.49
CA ARG A 753 -63.95 31.93 60.14
C ARG A 753 -62.66 32.21 59.37
N THR A 754 -61.57 31.52 59.72
CA THR A 754 -60.32 31.51 58.94
C THR A 754 -60.31 30.29 58.02
N LEU A 755 -59.98 30.48 56.73
CA LEU A 755 -59.82 29.42 55.72
C LEU A 755 -58.33 29.22 55.41
N MET A 756 -57.86 27.97 55.42
CA MET A 756 -56.59 27.59 54.80
C MET A 756 -56.86 26.59 53.68
N LYS A 757 -56.27 26.83 52.49
CA LYS A 757 -56.29 25.89 51.36
C LYS A 757 -55.03 25.03 51.42
N LEU A 758 -55.22 23.72 51.37
CA LEU A 758 -54.17 22.75 51.22
C LEU A 758 -54.24 22.16 49.82
N GLN A 759 -53.16 22.26 49.05
CA GLN A 759 -53.07 21.60 47.75
C GLN A 759 -52.15 20.39 47.87
N ILE A 760 -52.70 19.21 47.58
CA ILE A 760 -51.95 17.95 47.47
C ILE A 760 -51.80 17.66 45.99
N GLN A 761 -50.57 17.49 45.52
CA GLN A 761 -50.28 17.22 44.12
C GLN A 761 -49.47 15.93 43.99
N GLU A 762 -49.91 15.01 43.13
CA GLU A 762 -49.05 13.92 42.66
C GLU A 762 -48.14 14.50 41.58
N VAL A 763 -46.82 14.35 41.77
CA VAL A 763 -45.82 14.98 40.89
C VAL A 763 -45.01 13.97 40.08
N SER A 764 -45.06 12.69 40.42
CA SER A 764 -44.33 11.68 39.66
C SER A 764 -44.98 11.38 38.30
N ASN A 765 -46.24 11.74 38.07
CA ASN A 765 -46.98 11.45 36.84
C ASN A 765 -46.81 9.99 36.44
N THR A 766 -46.83 9.03 37.37
CA THR A 766 -46.59 7.60 37.06
C THR A 766 -47.69 6.66 37.56
N MET A 767 -48.38 6.99 38.65
CA MET A 767 -49.50 6.20 39.19
C MET A 767 -50.37 7.05 40.14
N ASP A 768 -51.58 6.58 40.45
CA ASP A 768 -52.46 7.26 41.42
C ASP A 768 -51.90 7.12 42.84
N ALA A 769 -51.95 8.21 43.62
CA ALA A 769 -51.60 8.23 45.03
C ALA A 769 -52.87 8.17 45.91
N SER A 770 -52.76 7.67 47.15
CA SER A 770 -53.86 7.71 48.12
C SER A 770 -53.45 8.39 49.43
N VAL A 771 -54.32 9.26 49.94
CA VAL A 771 -54.12 9.99 51.21
C VAL A 771 -55.15 9.50 52.23
N THR A 772 -54.68 8.99 53.36
CA THR A 772 -55.54 8.45 54.44
C THR A 772 -55.41 9.22 55.77
N GLY A 773 -54.37 10.05 55.94
CA GLY A 773 -54.21 10.91 57.11
C GLY A 773 -53.28 12.10 56.90
N ILE A 774 -53.55 13.21 57.60
CA ILE A 774 -52.79 14.48 57.58
C ILE A 774 -52.67 15.03 59.01
N ASP A 775 -51.44 15.32 59.45
CA ASP A 775 -51.11 15.88 60.74
C ASP A 775 -50.58 17.32 60.60
N PHE A 776 -51.06 18.22 61.45
CA PHE A 776 -50.62 19.61 61.57
C PHE A 776 -49.90 19.82 62.91
N ILE A 777 -48.68 20.35 62.88
CA ILE A 777 -47.82 20.50 64.08
C ILE A 777 -47.49 21.98 64.31
N SER A 778 -47.55 22.43 65.58
CA SER A 778 -47.21 23.81 66.00
C SER A 778 -45.81 23.87 66.65
N GLU A 779 -44.99 24.90 66.34
CA GLU A 779 -43.57 24.98 66.76
C GLU A 779 -43.24 26.00 67.87
N ALA A 780 -44.20 26.62 68.55
CA ALA A 780 -43.88 27.64 69.56
C ALA A 780 -43.38 27.01 70.89
N LEU A 781 -42.06 27.00 71.11
CA LEU A 781 -41.40 26.46 72.31
C LEU A 781 -41.51 27.31 73.59
N SER A 782 -42.34 28.36 73.64
CA SER A 782 -42.42 29.19 74.87
C SER A 782 -43.72 29.96 75.14
N VAL A 783 -44.81 29.75 74.39
CA VAL A 783 -46.14 30.25 74.77
C VAL A 783 -47.18 29.21 74.38
N GLY A 784 -47.98 28.79 75.35
CA GLY A 784 -48.88 27.64 75.26
C GLY A 784 -49.82 27.65 74.06
N ASN A 785 -49.95 26.45 73.47
CA ASN A 785 -51.04 25.83 72.73
C ASN A 785 -51.77 26.64 71.62
N TRP A 786 -52.23 25.92 70.59
CA TRP A 786 -53.35 26.36 69.73
C TRP A 786 -54.36 27.11 70.59
N ASP A 787 -54.77 28.32 70.20
CA ASP A 787 -55.61 29.22 71.01
C ASP A 787 -56.63 28.43 71.86
N GLU A 788 -56.67 28.63 73.18
CA GLU A 788 -57.56 27.90 74.11
C GLU A 788 -59.05 28.01 73.68
N SER A 789 -59.40 29.01 72.85
CA SER A 789 -60.71 29.15 72.23
C SER A 789 -61.04 28.12 71.12
N LEU A 790 -60.02 27.47 70.52
CA LEU A 790 -60.13 26.36 69.55
C LEU A 790 -60.15 24.97 70.23
N ILE A 791 -59.55 24.85 71.43
CA ILE A 791 -59.35 23.58 72.14
C ILE A 791 -60.63 23.08 72.85
N SER A 792 -61.57 23.98 73.16
CA SER A 792 -62.78 23.68 73.93
C SER A 792 -63.96 23.15 73.11
N VAL A 793 -63.81 22.97 71.79
CA VAL A 793 -64.86 22.44 70.90
C VAL A 793 -64.44 21.05 70.38
N PRO A 794 -65.14 19.96 70.76
CA PRO A 794 -64.98 18.67 70.08
C PRO A 794 -65.25 18.83 68.58
N ASN A 795 -64.33 18.39 67.71
CA ASN A 795 -64.38 18.60 66.25
C ASN A 795 -64.24 20.07 65.80
N GLY A 796 -63.55 20.91 66.58
CA GLY A 796 -63.39 22.34 66.31
C GLY A 796 -62.76 22.68 64.95
N MET A 797 -61.98 21.78 64.35
CA MET A 797 -61.48 21.88 62.98
C MET A 797 -61.92 20.70 62.11
N SER A 798 -62.26 20.98 60.86
CA SER A 798 -62.68 19.99 59.86
C SER A 798 -61.96 20.23 58.54
N LEU A 799 -61.62 19.16 57.83
CA LEU A 799 -60.97 19.19 56.53
C LEU A 799 -61.96 18.66 55.48
N TYR A 800 -62.22 19.45 54.45
CA TYR A 800 -63.12 19.11 53.34
C TYR A 800 -62.30 18.89 52.07
N VAL A 801 -62.70 17.95 51.21
CA VAL A 801 -62.22 17.87 49.82
C VAL A 801 -63.02 18.87 48.98
N ASP A 802 -62.31 19.78 48.33
CA ASP A 802 -62.87 20.80 47.45
C ASP A 802 -63.38 20.15 46.15
N ASN A 803 -64.50 20.64 45.61
CA ASN A 803 -65.06 20.14 44.35
C ASN A 803 -64.37 20.69 43.07
N GLY A 804 -63.27 21.43 43.21
CA GLY A 804 -62.50 22.05 42.13
C GLY A 804 -62.78 23.54 41.92
N ASN A 805 -63.63 24.17 42.73
CA ASN A 805 -63.94 25.61 42.64
C ASN A 805 -62.99 26.48 43.50
N GLY A 806 -62.24 25.88 44.43
CA GLY A 806 -61.38 26.59 45.37
C GLY A 806 -62.13 27.49 46.35
N ILE A 807 -63.40 27.25 46.65
CA ILE A 807 -64.21 28.07 47.57
C ILE A 807 -65.01 27.14 48.46
N PHE A 808 -64.92 27.34 49.78
CA PHE A 808 -65.72 26.55 50.73
C PHE A 808 -67.21 26.79 50.53
N ASP A 809 -67.93 25.79 50.03
CA ASP A 809 -69.38 25.81 49.84
C ASP A 809 -70.05 24.49 50.25
N ASN A 810 -71.35 24.33 49.93
CA ASN A 810 -72.13 23.15 50.31
C ASN A 810 -71.91 21.92 49.41
N GLN A 811 -71.08 22.04 48.38
CA GLN A 811 -70.69 20.95 47.48
C GLN A 811 -69.35 20.32 47.85
N ASP A 812 -68.62 20.90 48.81
CA ASP A 812 -67.40 20.30 49.35
C ASP A 812 -67.71 19.14 50.29
N THR A 813 -66.91 18.09 50.21
CA THR A 813 -67.15 16.85 50.97
C THR A 813 -66.30 16.81 52.23
N LEU A 814 -66.92 16.68 53.40
CA LEU A 814 -66.19 16.49 54.66
C LEU A 814 -65.34 15.22 54.57
N TRP A 815 -64.02 15.36 54.69
CA TRP A 815 -63.09 14.24 54.67
C TRP A 815 -62.82 13.69 56.07
N ALA A 816 -62.43 14.58 56.99
CA ALA A 816 -62.09 14.22 58.36
C ALA A 816 -62.28 15.41 59.31
N THR A 817 -62.62 15.12 60.55
CA THR A 817 -62.61 16.08 61.68
C THR A 817 -61.35 15.87 62.50
N SER A 818 -60.80 16.95 63.08
CA SER A 818 -59.57 16.88 63.86
C SER A 818 -59.72 15.98 65.09
N THR A 819 -58.75 15.11 65.34
CA THR A 819 -58.55 14.41 66.61
C THR A 819 -57.30 15.01 67.26
N MET A 820 -57.43 15.59 68.45
CA MET A 820 -56.30 16.24 69.12
C MET A 820 -55.39 15.21 69.79
N GLY A 821 -54.13 15.14 69.34
CA GLY A 821 -53.07 14.36 69.97
C GLY A 821 -52.20 15.26 70.85
N ASN A 822 -52.11 14.94 72.15
CA ASN A 822 -51.21 15.50 73.16
C ASN A 822 -50.58 16.89 72.86
N GLY A 823 -51.40 17.95 72.88
CA GLY A 823 -50.98 19.35 73.04
C GLY A 823 -50.29 20.06 71.86
N THR A 824 -49.60 19.34 70.96
CA THR A 824 -48.77 19.96 69.90
C THR A 824 -49.11 19.53 68.48
N THR A 825 -49.86 18.43 68.29
CA THR A 825 -50.20 17.86 66.97
C THR A 825 -51.72 17.73 66.80
N MET A 826 -52.20 18.14 65.63
CA MET A 826 -53.61 18.02 65.24
C MET A 826 -53.74 17.07 64.04
N SER A 827 -54.39 15.93 64.25
CA SER A 827 -54.43 14.83 63.27
C SER A 827 -55.80 14.70 62.61
N PHE A 828 -55.81 14.49 61.31
CA PHE A 828 -56.98 14.20 60.48
C PHE A 828 -56.80 12.82 59.86
N THR A 829 -57.76 11.93 60.07
CA THR A 829 -57.71 10.57 59.51
C THR A 829 -59.07 10.25 58.90
N GLY A 830 -59.07 9.78 57.65
CA GLY A 830 -60.29 9.58 56.87
C GLY A 830 -60.16 8.43 55.87
N SER A 831 -61.23 8.16 55.13
CA SER A 831 -61.18 7.20 54.02
C SER A 831 -60.19 7.67 52.94
N ALA A 832 -59.53 6.73 52.27
CA ALA A 832 -58.52 7.02 51.26
C ALA A 832 -59.06 7.97 50.18
N VAL A 833 -58.44 9.14 50.04
CA VAL A 833 -58.69 10.07 48.94
C VAL A 833 -57.66 9.80 47.84
N THR A 834 -58.15 9.40 46.66
CA THR A 834 -57.30 9.18 45.50
C THR A 834 -56.88 10.52 44.91
N VAL A 835 -55.58 10.70 44.70
CA VAL A 835 -54.96 11.80 43.96
C VAL A 835 -54.52 11.21 42.62
N PRO A 836 -55.26 11.44 41.52
CA PRO A 836 -54.93 10.88 40.23
C PRO A 836 -53.56 11.35 39.74
N GLN A 837 -52.89 10.51 38.95
CA GLN A 837 -51.61 10.80 38.30
C GLN A 837 -51.56 12.22 37.69
N GLY A 838 -50.57 13.03 38.08
CA GLY A 838 -50.36 14.40 37.60
C GLY A 838 -51.44 15.41 37.95
N SER A 839 -52.36 15.05 38.85
CA SER A 839 -53.46 15.90 39.28
C SER A 839 -53.20 16.44 40.69
N ASN A 840 -53.93 17.51 41.01
CA ASN A 840 -53.98 18.08 42.34
C ASN A 840 -55.37 17.87 42.96
N VAL A 841 -55.39 17.52 44.25
CA VAL A 841 -56.58 17.55 45.09
C VAL A 841 -56.45 18.73 46.04
N LEU A 842 -57.47 19.58 46.08
CA LEU A 842 -57.53 20.70 47.01
C LEU A 842 -58.36 20.30 48.23
N MET A 843 -57.85 20.60 49.42
CA MET A 843 -58.55 20.41 50.68
C MET A 843 -58.69 21.73 51.44
N LEU A 844 -59.84 21.95 52.07
CA LEU A 844 -60.20 23.18 52.76
C LEU A 844 -60.30 22.93 54.26
N LEU A 845 -59.43 23.58 55.03
CA LEU A 845 -59.42 23.52 56.49
C LEU A 845 -60.34 24.60 57.06
N VAL A 846 -61.33 24.19 57.86
CA VAL A 846 -62.40 25.06 58.37
C VAL A 846 -62.55 24.92 59.90
N GLY A 847 -62.43 26.03 60.62
CA GLY A 847 -62.65 26.12 62.07
C GLY A 847 -64.06 26.60 62.46
N GLN A 848 -64.61 26.09 63.57
CA GLN A 848 -65.86 26.56 64.20
C GLN A 848 -65.59 27.19 65.58
N PHE A 849 -66.15 28.39 65.85
CA PHE A 849 -65.99 29.12 67.11
C PHE A 849 -67.35 29.45 67.75
N ASN A 850 -67.46 29.36 69.08
CA ASN A 850 -68.73 29.52 69.81
C ASN A 850 -68.92 30.88 70.55
N ALA A 851 -68.04 31.88 70.43
CA ALA A 851 -68.23 33.19 71.10
C ALA A 851 -67.59 34.39 70.35
N PRO A 852 -68.12 35.63 70.48
CA PRO A 852 -67.56 36.81 69.83
C PRO A 852 -66.28 37.31 70.54
N LEU A 853 -65.16 37.38 69.81
CA LEU A 853 -63.87 37.88 70.31
C LEU A 853 -63.81 39.42 70.29
N SER A 854 -63.24 40.02 71.34
CA SER A 854 -62.88 41.45 71.43
C SER A 854 -61.67 41.75 70.52
N PRO A 855 -61.57 42.93 69.87
CA PRO A 855 -60.53 43.17 68.86
C PRO A 855 -59.17 43.41 69.52
N TYR A 856 -58.29 42.41 69.50
CA TYR A 856 -56.86 42.62 69.67
C TYR A 856 -56.26 42.92 68.29
N TYR A 857 -55.88 44.19 68.09
CA TYR A 857 -54.99 44.59 66.98
C TYR A 857 -53.57 44.20 67.38
N GLY A 858 -53.16 42.98 67.01
CA GLY A 858 -51.75 42.60 66.92
C GLY A 858 -51.26 42.90 65.50
N ASP A 859 -50.12 43.56 65.40
CA ASP A 859 -49.46 43.87 64.13
C ASP A 859 -49.21 42.59 63.30
N GLY A 860 -49.26 42.72 61.98
CA GLY A 860 -49.07 41.62 61.05
C GLY A 860 -47.64 41.10 60.94
N SER A 861 -46.99 40.73 62.06
CA SER A 861 -45.55 40.41 62.06
C SER A 861 -45.15 38.97 62.41
N ASN A 862 -46.07 38.05 62.77
CA ASN A 862 -45.70 36.64 62.98
C ASN A 862 -46.61 35.68 62.18
N PRO A 863 -46.14 35.09 61.07
CA PRO A 863 -46.84 33.97 60.44
C PRO A 863 -46.71 32.73 61.34
N TYR A 864 -47.84 32.06 61.62
CA TYR A 864 -47.80 30.70 62.17
C TYR A 864 -47.19 29.76 61.12
N THR A 865 -46.02 29.19 61.41
CA THR A 865 -45.41 28.15 60.59
C THR A 865 -46.09 26.82 60.94
N MET A 866 -46.82 26.23 60.00
CA MET A 866 -47.48 24.93 60.16
C MET A 866 -46.67 23.87 59.42
N ARG A 867 -46.21 22.82 60.13
CA ARG A 867 -45.59 21.64 59.51
C ARG A 867 -46.64 20.55 59.27
N PHE A 868 -46.52 19.86 58.14
CA PHE A 868 -47.37 18.75 57.74
C PHE A 868 -46.64 17.41 57.97
N GLN A 869 -47.26 16.46 58.66
CA GLN A 869 -46.82 15.05 58.72
C GLN A 869 -47.94 14.16 58.14
N TYR A 870 -47.57 13.06 57.49
CA TYR A 870 -48.55 12.09 56.98
C TYR A 870 -48.42 10.79 57.76
N THR A 871 -49.55 10.25 58.21
CA THR A 871 -49.62 9.01 58.99
C THR A 871 -50.26 7.85 58.21
N GLY A 872 -50.22 7.91 56.87
CA GLY A 872 -51.16 7.15 56.04
C GLY A 872 -50.62 6.43 54.81
N ILE A 873 -49.30 6.27 54.65
CA ILE A 873 -48.76 5.17 53.85
C ILE A 873 -48.58 4.04 54.86
N THR A 874 -49.26 2.91 54.67
CA THR A 874 -49.06 1.74 55.54
C THR A 874 -47.63 1.21 55.35
N SER A 875 -46.72 1.74 56.16
CA SER A 875 -45.38 1.22 56.43
C SER A 875 -45.13 1.40 57.93
N ASP A 876 -45.58 0.43 58.73
CA ASP A 876 -45.09 0.28 60.11
C ASP A 876 -43.66 -0.26 60.03
N ASP A 877 -42.70 0.63 59.82
CA ASP A 877 -41.39 0.68 60.51
C ASP A 877 -40.56 1.78 59.83
N LEU A 878 -40.45 2.96 60.46
CA LEU A 878 -39.31 3.89 60.45
C LEU A 878 -39.71 5.13 61.27
N THR A 879 -38.86 5.48 62.22
CA THR A 879 -38.96 6.66 63.10
C THR A 879 -39.00 7.97 62.29
N PRO A 880 -39.79 8.99 62.71
CA PRO A 880 -40.08 10.16 61.88
C PRO A 880 -38.92 11.17 61.91
N GLN A 881 -38.39 11.53 60.73
CA GLN A 881 -37.56 12.73 60.55
C GLN A 881 -38.41 13.87 59.96
N PRO A 882 -38.44 15.07 60.58
CA PRO A 882 -39.28 16.19 60.18
C PRO A 882 -38.68 16.98 59.01
N THR A 883 -39.47 17.28 57.98
CA THR A 883 -39.14 18.27 56.95
C THR A 883 -39.61 19.66 57.39
N SER A 884 -38.69 20.59 57.70
CA SER A 884 -38.96 22.03 57.78
C SER A 884 -38.82 22.66 56.42
N ILE A 885 -39.80 23.49 56.06
CA ILE A 885 -39.55 24.64 55.20
C ILE A 885 -39.73 25.87 56.10
N ALA A 886 -38.61 26.49 56.48
CA ALA A 886 -38.38 27.90 56.86
C ALA A 886 -37.38 28.03 58.02
N GLY A 887 -36.18 28.54 57.70
CA GLY A 887 -35.19 29.03 58.65
C GLY A 887 -34.17 27.98 59.11
N ASP A 888 -32.89 28.35 59.10
CA ASP A 888 -31.73 27.61 59.64
C ASP A 888 -31.26 26.41 58.82
N THR A 889 -30.55 26.68 57.73
CA THR A 889 -29.80 25.67 56.97
C THR A 889 -28.39 26.19 56.75
N LEU A 890 -27.38 25.43 57.18
CA LEU A 890 -26.04 25.56 56.63
C LEU A 890 -26.12 25.01 55.20
N VAL A 891 -26.35 25.90 54.23
CA VAL A 891 -26.57 25.50 52.83
C VAL A 891 -25.22 25.24 52.20
N PHE A 892 -24.93 23.97 51.91
CA PHE A 892 -23.95 23.62 50.88
C PHE A 892 -24.60 23.94 49.53
N SER A 893 -24.35 25.14 48.99
CA SER A 893 -24.86 25.48 47.67
C SER A 893 -24.00 24.77 46.61
N ARG A 894 -24.67 24.09 45.68
CA ARG A 894 -24.03 23.62 44.43
C ARG A 894 -23.41 24.84 43.74
N GLY A 895 -22.18 24.70 43.23
CA GLY A 895 -21.51 25.77 42.51
C GLY A 895 -22.37 26.30 41.35
N PHE A 896 -22.45 27.62 41.22
CA PHE A 896 -23.11 28.29 40.10
C PHE A 896 -22.06 28.86 39.13
N VAL A 897 -22.30 28.72 37.83
CA VAL A 897 -21.66 29.56 36.80
C VAL A 897 -22.77 30.25 36.01
N ASN A 898 -22.84 31.57 36.07
CA ASN A 898 -23.81 32.41 35.33
C ASN A 898 -25.27 31.93 35.35
N GLY A 899 -25.77 31.45 36.49
CA GLY A 899 -27.21 31.30 36.73
C GLY A 899 -27.87 30.00 36.24
N ALA A 900 -27.12 28.97 35.85
CA ALA A 900 -27.66 27.62 35.64
C ALA A 900 -27.17 26.62 36.73
N PRO A 901 -27.99 25.64 37.15
CA PRO A 901 -27.54 24.57 38.05
C PRO A 901 -26.61 23.60 37.31
N VAL A 902 -25.48 23.27 37.93
CA VAL A 902 -24.51 22.28 37.40
C VAL A 902 -24.99 20.87 37.78
N ASP A 903 -25.31 20.05 36.77
CA ASP A 903 -25.44 18.60 36.91
C ASP A 903 -24.06 17.99 37.15
N ASN A 904 -23.97 16.81 37.77
CA ASN A 904 -22.77 16.23 38.40
C ASN A 904 -21.55 15.95 37.45
N SER A 905 -21.05 16.90 36.65
CA SER A 905 -19.94 16.64 35.72
C SER A 905 -18.97 17.79 35.39
N ASP A 906 -19.11 19.03 35.85
CA ASP A 906 -18.22 20.11 35.38
C ASP A 906 -17.31 20.71 36.47
N PHE A 907 -16.00 20.52 36.30
CA PHE A 907 -14.95 21.30 36.97
C PHE A 907 -14.59 22.52 36.13
N ILE A 908 -14.33 23.65 36.80
CA ILE A 908 -13.72 24.83 36.17
C ILE A 908 -12.20 24.69 36.33
N VAL A 909 -11.47 24.57 35.22
CA VAL A 909 -10.03 24.85 35.20
C VAL A 909 -9.88 26.37 35.25
N SER A 910 -9.60 26.94 36.42
CA SER A 910 -9.29 28.37 36.56
C SER A 910 -7.94 28.67 35.89
N PRO A 911 -7.80 29.77 35.13
CA PRO A 911 -6.54 30.15 34.53
C PRO A 911 -5.62 30.79 35.58
N GLY A 912 -4.74 29.99 36.20
CA GLY A 912 -3.75 30.49 37.16
C GLY A 912 -2.58 29.53 37.43
N VAL A 913 -1.46 29.81 36.74
CA VAL A 913 -0.04 29.40 36.92
C VAL A 913 0.35 27.91 36.99
N ASP A 914 -0.43 27.01 37.59
CA ASP A 914 -0.15 25.56 37.50
C ASP A 914 -1.47 24.84 37.20
N LYS A 915 -1.48 23.99 36.17
CA LYS A 915 -2.68 23.32 35.60
C LYS A 915 -3.24 22.23 36.53
N GLU A 916 -3.62 22.60 37.75
CA GLU A 916 -4.09 21.67 38.77
C GLU A 916 -5.64 21.65 38.80
N PRO A 917 -6.27 20.46 38.83
CA PRO A 917 -7.72 20.38 39.04
C PRO A 917 -8.08 20.86 40.45
N MET A 918 -8.96 21.87 40.54
CA MET A 918 -9.48 22.42 41.82
C MET A 918 -11.01 22.29 41.99
N PHE A 919 -11.46 21.64 43.07
CA PHE A 919 -12.88 21.54 43.45
C PHE A 919 -13.26 22.71 44.35
N ARG A 920 -14.30 23.48 44.03
CA ARG A 920 -14.79 24.57 44.89
C ARG A 920 -16.03 24.16 45.67
N PHE A 921 -16.07 24.50 46.95
CA PHE A 921 -17.29 24.49 47.75
C PHE A 921 -17.41 25.79 48.55
N GLN A 922 -18.64 26.18 48.91
CA GLN A 922 -18.91 27.41 49.64
C GLN A 922 -19.75 27.12 50.89
N LEU A 923 -19.41 27.79 52.00
CA LEU A 923 -20.16 27.78 53.24
C LEU A 923 -20.82 29.15 53.43
N THR A 924 -22.14 29.20 53.55
CA THR A 924 -22.92 30.45 53.67
C THR A 924 -23.95 30.41 54.80
N ASN A 925 -24.19 31.59 55.40
CA ASN A 925 -25.29 31.92 56.32
C ASN A 925 -25.29 31.19 57.68
N ILE A 926 -24.38 31.60 58.58
CA ILE A 926 -24.33 31.14 59.97
C ILE A 926 -24.90 32.23 60.90
N THR A 927 -26.04 31.97 61.57
CA THR A 927 -26.51 32.76 62.71
C THR A 927 -27.33 31.92 63.70
N PRO A 928 -27.23 32.11 65.05
CA PRO A 928 -26.43 33.12 65.76
C PRO A 928 -25.46 32.55 66.84
N ALA A 929 -24.15 32.67 66.62
CA ALA A 929 -23.05 32.91 67.57
C ALA A 929 -21.72 32.64 66.84
N ASP A 930 -20.58 33.08 67.36
CA ASP A 930 -19.26 32.71 66.85
C ASP A 930 -19.10 31.18 66.86
N VAL A 931 -19.22 30.53 65.70
CA VAL A 931 -19.06 29.08 65.58
C VAL A 931 -17.65 28.80 65.06
N THR A 932 -16.85 28.11 65.88
CA THR A 932 -15.64 27.43 65.41
C THR A 932 -16.03 26.04 64.94
N ILE A 933 -15.93 25.79 63.63
CA ILE A 933 -16.14 24.49 63.02
C ILE A 933 -14.78 23.83 62.87
N GLN A 934 -14.58 22.73 63.59
CA GLN A 934 -13.42 21.88 63.38
C GLN A 934 -13.74 20.87 62.28
N LEU A 935 -13.07 20.98 61.13
CA LEU A 935 -13.14 19.98 60.07
C LEU A 935 -12.19 18.82 60.45
N THR A 936 -12.75 17.77 61.04
CA THR A 936 -12.05 16.50 61.26
C THR A 936 -12.58 15.44 60.30
N GLY A 937 -11.68 14.60 59.78
CA GLY A 937 -12.09 13.37 59.09
C GLY A 937 -12.31 13.45 57.59
N LEU A 938 -11.89 14.54 56.91
CA LEU A 938 -11.95 14.62 55.44
C LEU A 938 -11.12 13.50 54.79
N THR A 939 -11.79 12.39 54.52
CA THR A 939 -11.26 11.18 53.88
C THR A 939 -11.51 11.29 52.40
N TYR A 940 -10.48 11.04 51.61
CA TYR A 940 -10.58 10.98 50.16
C TYR A 940 -10.09 9.63 49.66
N SER A 941 -10.75 9.12 48.62
CA SER A 941 -10.28 7.99 47.85
C SER A 941 -10.20 8.34 46.37
N ILE A 942 -9.10 7.92 45.73
CA ILE A 942 -8.83 8.10 44.32
C ILE A 942 -8.73 6.74 43.64
N THR A 943 -9.64 6.48 42.70
CA THR A 943 -9.61 5.34 41.80
C THR A 943 -9.40 5.82 40.36
N SER A 944 -8.47 5.17 39.65
CA SER A 944 -8.20 5.44 38.25
C SER A 944 -8.00 4.15 37.47
N ASN A 945 -8.32 4.18 36.18
CA ASN A 945 -8.08 3.10 35.22
C ASN A 945 -6.63 3.07 34.69
N VAL A 946 -5.76 3.95 35.19
CA VAL A 946 -4.32 4.03 34.85
C VAL A 946 -3.50 4.39 36.11
N SER A 947 -2.27 3.90 36.24
CA SER A 947 -1.40 4.17 37.41
C SER A 947 -0.76 5.57 37.34
N TYR A 948 -0.96 6.40 38.38
CA TYR A 948 -0.35 7.73 38.50
C TYR A 948 0.33 7.96 39.85
N LYS A 949 1.23 8.94 39.92
CA LYS A 949 1.89 9.38 41.16
C LYS A 949 1.36 10.77 41.55
N VAL A 950 0.50 10.81 42.56
CA VAL A 950 0.04 12.05 43.20
C VAL A 950 1.18 12.62 44.06
N GLU A 951 1.47 13.91 43.94
CA GLU A 951 2.52 14.58 44.73
C GLU A 951 1.95 15.07 46.07
N ARG A 952 0.79 15.76 46.03
CA ARG A 952 0.02 16.14 47.22
C ARG A 952 -1.42 16.52 46.89
N ILE A 953 -2.29 16.41 47.88
CA ILE A 953 -3.69 16.88 47.87
C ILE A 953 -3.83 17.87 49.00
N TYR A 954 -4.49 19.00 48.74
CA TYR A 954 -4.50 20.11 49.69
C TYR A 954 -5.81 20.91 49.68
N LEU A 955 -6.18 21.44 50.85
CA LEU A 955 -7.32 22.34 51.06
C LEU A 955 -6.81 23.77 51.16
N LEU A 956 -7.47 24.74 50.53
CA LEU A 956 -7.12 26.17 50.61
C LEU A 956 -8.37 27.05 50.64
N GLU A 957 -8.24 28.24 51.22
CA GLU A 957 -9.32 29.25 51.26
C GLU A 957 -9.40 30.01 49.94
N ASP A 958 -10.60 30.24 49.42
CA ASP A 958 -10.84 31.12 48.27
C ASP A 958 -11.06 32.56 48.73
N LYS A 959 -10.09 33.44 48.45
CA LYS A 959 -10.22 34.87 48.70
C LYS A 959 -10.62 35.58 47.41
N ASN A 960 -11.94 35.68 47.19
CA ASN A 960 -12.54 36.42 46.08
C ASN A 960 -12.06 35.99 44.68
N GLY A 961 -11.99 34.67 44.45
CA GLY A 961 -11.63 34.10 43.14
C GLY A 961 -10.13 33.85 42.94
N THR A 962 -9.32 34.03 43.98
CA THR A 962 -7.87 33.74 43.94
C THR A 962 -7.52 32.70 45.00
N PRO A 963 -6.79 31.61 44.66
CA PRO A 963 -6.37 30.61 45.63
C PRO A 963 -5.56 31.24 46.78
N GLY A 964 -6.05 31.12 48.01
CA GLY A 964 -5.38 31.58 49.23
C GLY A 964 -4.37 30.57 49.78
N ASN A 965 -4.05 30.68 51.08
CA ASN A 965 -3.08 29.80 51.74
C ASN A 965 -3.61 28.36 51.88
N VAL A 966 -2.71 27.39 51.76
CA VAL A 966 -2.99 25.97 52.05
C VAL A 966 -3.25 25.79 53.54
N LEU A 967 -4.41 25.22 53.87
CA LEU A 967 -4.92 25.01 55.23
C LEU A 967 -4.66 23.59 55.75
N ALA A 968 -4.61 22.59 54.86
CA ALA A 968 -4.19 21.22 55.15
C ALA A 968 -3.71 20.50 53.88
N GLU A 969 -2.77 19.57 54.00
CA GLU A 969 -2.27 18.75 52.88
C GLU A 969 -1.97 17.30 53.28
N ASN A 970 -2.03 16.37 52.32
CA ASN A 970 -1.60 14.97 52.46
C ASN A 970 -1.01 14.46 51.14
N SER A 971 0.05 13.65 51.20
CA SER A 971 0.76 13.09 50.05
C SER A 971 0.36 11.66 49.68
N ALA A 972 -0.52 11.02 50.45
CA ALA A 972 -1.03 9.68 50.15
C ALA A 972 -2.12 9.69 49.07
N LEU A 973 -2.17 8.65 48.24
CA LEU A 973 -3.18 8.51 47.16
C LEU A 973 -4.61 8.36 47.69
N ASN A 974 -4.75 7.73 48.87
CA ASN A 974 -5.97 7.61 49.66
C ASN A 974 -5.61 7.96 51.11
N GLY A 975 -6.41 8.79 51.78
CA GLY A 975 -6.08 9.21 53.13
C GLY A 975 -7.04 10.24 53.73
N THR A 976 -6.70 10.71 54.92
CA THR A 976 -7.45 11.77 55.62
C THR A 976 -6.60 13.04 55.65
N LEU A 977 -7.17 14.19 55.30
CA LEU A 977 -6.49 15.48 55.50
C LEU A 977 -6.37 15.80 56.99
N SER A 978 -5.30 16.48 57.38
CA SER A 978 -5.10 16.90 58.78
C SER A 978 -6.25 17.83 59.23
N PRO A 979 -6.70 17.74 60.50
CA PRO A 979 -7.81 18.56 60.99
C PRO A 979 -7.57 20.07 60.85
N VAL A 980 -8.58 20.80 60.37
CA VAL A 980 -8.54 22.26 60.20
C VAL A 980 -9.63 22.92 61.04
N ASN A 981 -9.26 23.91 61.87
CA ASN A 981 -10.22 24.71 62.61
C ASN A 981 -10.56 25.96 61.80
N LEU A 982 -11.84 26.12 61.45
CA LEU A 982 -12.36 27.29 60.75
C LEU A 982 -13.29 28.07 61.68
N THR A 983 -13.01 29.34 61.90
CA THR A 983 -13.84 30.20 62.74
C THR A 983 -14.58 31.19 61.85
N PHE A 984 -15.91 31.20 61.95
CA PHE A 984 -16.76 32.06 61.12
C PHE A 984 -17.38 33.17 61.94
N GLN A 985 -17.38 34.39 61.37
CA GLN A 985 -18.06 35.54 61.94
C GLN A 985 -19.47 35.71 61.34
N ARG A 986 -20.34 36.41 62.07
CA ARG A 986 -21.76 36.59 61.74
C ARG A 986 -21.97 37.14 60.33
N GLY A 987 -22.72 36.42 59.50
CA GLY A 987 -23.13 36.88 58.16
C GLY A 987 -22.04 36.77 57.08
N GLU A 988 -20.92 36.14 57.37
CA GLU A 988 -19.86 35.91 56.37
C GLU A 988 -20.12 34.65 55.53
N SER A 989 -19.66 34.70 54.28
CA SER A 989 -19.69 33.58 53.34
C SER A 989 -18.27 33.30 52.89
N HIS A 990 -17.75 32.09 53.16
CA HIS A 990 -16.38 31.71 52.82
C HIS A 990 -16.41 30.59 51.78
N SER A 991 -15.55 30.69 50.77
CA SER A 991 -15.36 29.67 49.74
C SER A 991 -14.04 28.94 49.99
N TYR A 992 -13.97 27.66 49.66
CA TYR A 992 -12.76 26.84 49.81
C TYR A 992 -12.54 26.00 48.54
N PHE A 993 -11.28 25.68 48.26
CA PHE A 993 -10.90 24.76 47.20
C PHE A 993 -10.15 23.53 47.73
N ILE A 994 -10.38 22.38 47.10
CA ILE A 994 -9.53 21.19 47.22
C ILE A 994 -8.77 21.03 45.91
N GLY A 995 -7.44 21.12 45.97
CA GLY A 995 -6.53 20.98 44.83
C GLY A 995 -5.78 19.64 44.85
N ILE A 996 -5.46 19.12 43.66
CA ILE A 996 -4.61 17.93 43.49
C ILE A 996 -3.40 18.30 42.63
N ARG A 997 -2.20 18.10 43.20
CA ARG A 997 -0.94 18.27 42.48
C ARG A 997 -0.39 16.92 42.04
N MET A 998 -0.18 16.78 40.73
CA MET A 998 0.39 15.59 40.10
C MET A 998 1.89 15.79 39.84
N ALA A 999 2.68 14.72 39.87
CA ALA A 999 4.14 14.83 39.75
C ALA A 999 4.67 15.14 38.33
N SER A 1000 3.82 15.34 37.30
CA SER A 1000 4.26 15.66 35.92
C SER A 1000 3.24 16.45 35.07
N ASP A 1001 3.73 17.32 34.18
CA ASP A 1001 2.96 18.24 33.32
C ASP A 1001 2.35 17.65 32.01
N THR A 1002 2.24 16.33 31.88
CA THR A 1002 1.72 15.70 30.64
C THR A 1002 0.18 15.71 30.56
N PRO A 1003 -0.42 15.81 29.35
CA PRO A 1003 -1.88 15.96 29.21
C PRO A 1003 -2.64 14.69 29.62
N PHE A 1004 -3.71 14.88 30.39
CA PHE A 1004 -4.57 13.85 30.99
C PHE A 1004 -5.27 12.92 29.97
N PRO A 1005 -5.05 11.59 30.04
CA PRO A 1005 -5.92 10.62 29.39
C PRO A 1005 -6.38 9.57 30.41
N GLY A 1006 -7.35 9.91 31.26
CA GLY A 1006 -7.90 8.96 32.23
C GLY A 1006 -9.00 9.54 33.11
N GLU A 1007 -9.84 8.66 33.65
CA GLU A 1007 -10.91 9.03 34.59
C GLU A 1007 -10.34 8.98 36.02
N ILE A 1008 -10.60 10.03 36.81
CA ILE A 1008 -10.21 10.13 38.22
C ILE A 1008 -11.49 10.36 39.02
N GLN A 1009 -11.88 9.37 39.84
CA GLN A 1009 -13.00 9.52 40.76
C GLN A 1009 -12.48 9.93 42.14
N ILE A 1010 -13.11 10.92 42.76
CA ILE A 1010 -12.75 11.43 44.09
C ILE A 1010 -14.00 11.40 44.95
N SER A 1011 -14.02 10.56 45.97
CA SER A 1011 -15.11 10.51 46.96
C SER A 1011 -14.65 11.17 48.26
N ILE A 1012 -15.44 12.08 48.83
CA ILE A 1012 -15.18 12.71 50.14
C ILE A 1012 -16.24 12.22 51.12
N SER A 1013 -15.83 11.58 52.22
CA SER A 1013 -16.77 10.81 53.06
C SER A 1013 -17.07 11.33 54.46
N ASP A 1014 -16.40 12.36 54.99
CA ASP A 1014 -16.69 12.82 56.36
C ASP A 1014 -16.33 14.30 56.59
N ILE A 1015 -17.34 15.14 56.84
CA ILE A 1015 -17.18 16.42 57.55
C ILE A 1015 -17.85 16.24 58.91
N VAL A 1016 -17.07 15.89 59.93
CA VAL A 1016 -17.58 15.83 61.30
C VAL A 1016 -17.31 17.18 61.97
N GLY A 1017 -18.24 18.12 61.82
CA GLY A 1017 -18.22 19.35 62.60
C GLY A 1017 -18.71 19.08 64.02
N ASN A 1018 -17.82 19.01 65.00
CA ASN A 1018 -18.23 18.86 66.40
C ASN A 1018 -18.64 20.22 67.00
N ALA A 1019 -19.78 20.76 66.55
CA ALA A 1019 -20.50 21.78 67.31
C ALA A 1019 -21.50 21.02 68.19
N SER A 1020 -21.36 21.14 69.51
CA SER A 1020 -21.95 20.30 70.56
C SER A 1020 -23.50 20.21 70.62
N ALA A 1021 -24.23 20.56 69.56
CA ALA A 1021 -25.69 20.52 69.48
C ALA A 1021 -26.26 19.97 68.15
N TYR A 1022 -25.44 19.52 67.18
CA TYR A 1022 -25.93 19.04 65.88
C TYR A 1022 -25.41 17.64 65.56
N GLN A 1023 -26.31 16.64 65.45
CA GLN A 1023 -25.96 15.29 65.01
C GLN A 1023 -26.13 15.15 63.49
N GLY A 1024 -25.03 14.76 62.82
CA GLY A 1024 -24.99 14.00 61.56
C GLY A 1024 -25.68 14.60 60.34
N PHE A 1025 -24.90 15.17 59.41
CA PHE A 1025 -25.37 15.52 58.06
C PHE A 1025 -25.17 14.34 57.09
N PRO A 1026 -26.07 14.11 56.12
CA PRO A 1026 -25.90 13.04 55.13
C PRO A 1026 -24.69 13.31 54.22
N LEU A 1027 -23.99 12.21 53.89
CA LEU A 1027 -22.85 12.17 52.97
C LEU A 1027 -23.16 12.89 51.65
N ILE A 1028 -22.31 13.84 51.26
CA ILE A 1028 -22.21 14.30 49.87
C ILE A 1028 -21.05 13.52 49.24
N SER A 1029 -21.36 12.41 48.56
CA SER A 1029 -20.40 11.82 47.62
C SER A 1029 -20.53 12.56 46.29
N GLY A 1030 -19.45 13.19 45.84
CA GLY A 1030 -19.29 13.63 44.47
C GLY A 1030 -18.48 12.58 43.71
N THR A 1031 -18.74 12.39 42.43
CA THR A 1031 -17.85 11.62 41.55
C THR A 1031 -17.40 12.57 40.45
N ALA A 1032 -16.15 13.01 40.47
CA ALA A 1032 -15.59 13.75 39.35
C ALA A 1032 -15.21 12.79 38.22
N ARG A 1033 -15.35 13.21 36.96
CA ARG A 1033 -14.80 12.52 35.79
C ARG A 1033 -13.99 13.54 35.01
N LEU A 1034 -12.67 13.40 34.97
CA LEU A 1034 -11.86 14.16 34.00
C LEU A 1034 -12.11 13.57 32.61
N GLY A 1035 -13.09 14.13 31.90
CA GLY A 1035 -13.40 13.77 30.52
C GLY A 1035 -12.37 14.34 29.54
N LYS A 1036 -12.17 13.60 28.43
CA LYS A 1036 -11.50 14.08 27.21
C LYS A 1036 -12.02 15.47 26.79
N PRO A 1037 -11.23 16.30 26.07
CA PRO A 1037 -11.75 17.59 25.59
C PRO A 1037 -13.05 17.41 24.82
N LEU A 1038 -14.06 18.24 25.15
CA LEU A 1038 -15.37 18.29 24.50
C LEU A 1038 -15.19 18.75 23.06
N ASN A 1039 -15.41 17.84 22.12
CA ASN A 1039 -15.36 18.09 20.69
C ASN A 1039 -16.61 18.86 20.22
N GLN A 1040 -16.45 19.84 19.34
CA GLN A 1040 -17.62 20.45 18.66
C GLN A 1040 -18.24 19.34 17.79
N THR A 1041 -19.56 19.21 17.78
CA THR A 1041 -20.21 18.09 17.07
C THR A 1041 -20.77 18.58 15.74
N LEU A 1042 -20.57 17.80 14.68
CA LEU A 1042 -21.21 18.00 13.37
C LEU A 1042 -22.27 16.92 13.14
N GLU A 1043 -23.53 17.31 12.93
CA GLU A 1043 -24.64 16.44 12.53
C GLU A 1043 -25.21 16.91 11.19
N VAL A 1044 -25.69 15.98 10.37
CA VAL A 1044 -26.45 16.30 9.16
C VAL A 1044 -27.80 15.63 9.25
N ARG A 1045 -28.87 16.42 9.29
CA ARG A 1045 -30.26 15.96 9.17
C ARG A 1045 -30.75 16.11 7.75
N ASN A 1046 -31.64 15.20 7.34
CA ASN A 1046 -32.02 15.02 5.94
C ASN A 1046 -30.79 14.80 5.03
N ASN A 1047 -29.99 13.78 5.32
CA ASN A 1047 -28.78 13.43 4.56
C ASN A 1047 -29.07 12.76 3.20
N TYR A 1048 -30.35 12.65 2.80
CA TYR A 1048 -30.80 12.17 1.49
C TYR A 1048 -31.76 13.15 0.78
N PRO A 1049 -31.42 14.45 0.59
CA PRO A 1049 -32.37 15.42 0.04
C PRO A 1049 -32.57 15.26 -1.48
N ASP A 1050 -33.81 15.38 -1.95
CA ASP A 1050 -34.13 15.57 -3.38
C ASP A 1050 -34.00 17.06 -3.77
N ILE A 1051 -32.78 17.48 -4.10
CA ILE A 1051 -32.46 18.89 -4.39
C ILE A 1051 -33.11 19.41 -5.68
N HIS A 1052 -33.58 18.52 -6.57
CA HIS A 1052 -34.32 18.88 -7.79
C HIS A 1052 -35.81 19.13 -7.52
N ARG A 1053 -36.30 18.78 -6.32
CA ARG A 1053 -37.61 19.15 -5.77
C ARG A 1053 -37.56 20.30 -4.76
N GLY A 1054 -36.38 20.89 -4.54
CA GLY A 1054 -36.20 22.00 -3.59
C GLY A 1054 -35.94 21.59 -2.14
N GLU A 1055 -35.65 20.31 -1.87
CA GLU A 1055 -35.24 19.86 -0.54
C GLU A 1055 -33.79 20.29 -0.21
N PHE A 1056 -33.43 20.28 1.07
CA PHE A 1056 -32.11 20.67 1.57
C PHE A 1056 -31.60 19.70 2.62
N ALA A 1057 -30.27 19.57 2.70
CA ALA A 1057 -29.60 18.99 3.86
C ALA A 1057 -29.48 20.05 4.96
N LEU A 1058 -29.82 19.68 6.20
CA LEU A 1058 -29.70 20.54 7.37
C LEU A 1058 -28.43 20.15 8.13
N ILE A 1059 -27.39 20.99 8.03
CA ILE A 1059 -26.12 20.83 8.73
C ILE A 1059 -26.27 21.50 10.10
N LEU A 1060 -26.20 20.71 11.16
CA LEU A 1060 -26.27 21.18 12.55
C LEU A 1060 -24.88 21.04 13.16
N PHE A 1061 -24.40 22.08 13.83
CA PHE A 1061 -23.17 21.98 14.59
C PHE A 1061 -23.25 22.72 15.90
N ARG A 1062 -22.65 22.16 16.94
CA ARG A 1062 -22.61 22.75 18.27
C ARG A 1062 -21.22 23.24 18.59
N VAL A 1063 -21.10 24.50 18.98
CA VAL A 1063 -19.86 25.13 19.43
C VAL A 1063 -19.96 25.27 20.94
N GLU A 1064 -19.00 24.73 21.71
CA GLU A 1064 -19.09 24.71 23.19
C GLU A 1064 -18.30 25.86 23.84
N GLN A 1065 -17.31 26.42 23.13
CA GLN A 1065 -16.51 27.58 23.53
C GLN A 1065 -16.30 28.49 22.30
N PRO A 1066 -16.10 29.82 22.47
CA PRO A 1066 -15.86 30.70 21.34
C PRO A 1066 -14.74 30.18 20.42
N ASP A 1067 -15.07 29.78 19.20
CA ASP A 1067 -14.10 29.20 18.27
C ASP A 1067 -14.40 29.60 16.82
N LYS A 1068 -13.33 29.65 16.01
CA LYS A 1068 -13.46 29.86 14.57
C LYS A 1068 -13.85 28.54 13.93
N VAL A 1069 -15.01 28.52 13.27
CA VAL A 1069 -15.52 27.33 12.59
C VAL A 1069 -15.65 27.63 11.10
N HIS A 1070 -15.11 26.74 10.28
CA HIS A 1070 -15.13 26.78 8.83
C HIS A 1070 -15.86 25.54 8.29
N ILE A 1071 -17.04 25.76 7.70
CA ILE A 1071 -17.85 24.69 7.11
C ILE A 1071 -17.66 24.69 5.59
N ARG A 1072 -17.25 23.54 5.04
CA ARG A 1072 -17.05 23.33 3.59
C ARG A 1072 -17.72 22.05 3.12
N ILE A 1073 -18.12 21.99 1.85
CA ILE A 1073 -18.67 20.78 1.22
C ILE A 1073 -17.75 20.37 0.07
N TYR A 1074 -17.45 19.07 -0.02
CA TYR A 1074 -16.59 18.48 -1.05
C TYR A 1074 -17.31 17.35 -1.81
N SER A 1075 -16.87 17.10 -3.03
CA SER A 1075 -17.19 15.88 -3.76
C SER A 1075 -16.32 14.70 -3.28
N VAL A 1076 -16.64 13.48 -3.75
CA VAL A 1076 -15.81 12.27 -3.51
C VAL A 1076 -14.37 12.41 -4.00
N ALA A 1077 -14.10 13.25 -5.00
CA ALA A 1077 -12.75 13.51 -5.52
C ALA A 1077 -11.98 14.56 -4.70
N GLY A 1078 -12.54 15.03 -3.58
CA GLY A 1078 -11.95 16.09 -2.74
C GLY A 1078 -12.10 17.50 -3.31
N GLN A 1079 -12.75 17.67 -4.47
CA GLN A 1079 -13.03 19.00 -5.03
C GLN A 1079 -14.03 19.75 -4.13
N MET A 1080 -13.68 20.99 -3.74
CA MET A 1080 -14.55 21.89 -2.98
C MET A 1080 -15.76 22.30 -3.85
N ILE A 1081 -16.94 22.13 -3.28
CA ILE A 1081 -18.25 22.38 -3.91
C ILE A 1081 -18.88 23.66 -3.38
N ARG A 1082 -18.86 23.85 -2.05
CA ARG A 1082 -19.44 25.00 -1.38
C ARG A 1082 -18.60 25.39 -0.17
N ASP A 1083 -18.39 26.69 0.03
CA ASP A 1083 -17.76 27.26 1.23
C ASP A 1083 -18.75 28.19 1.95
N PHE A 1084 -18.94 27.98 3.26
CA PHE A 1084 -19.78 28.85 4.11
C PHE A 1084 -18.95 29.91 4.86
N GLY A 1085 -17.64 29.97 4.63
CA GLY A 1085 -16.70 30.88 5.26
C GLY A 1085 -16.26 30.45 6.67
N GLU A 1086 -15.13 30.99 7.12
CA GLU A 1086 -14.66 30.87 8.50
C GLU A 1086 -15.28 31.99 9.33
N ASN A 1087 -16.03 31.64 10.38
CA ASN A 1087 -16.66 32.61 11.28
C ASN A 1087 -16.37 32.26 12.74
N LEU A 1088 -16.25 33.27 13.60
CA LEU A 1088 -16.13 33.09 15.05
C LEU A 1088 -17.54 32.84 15.63
N TYR A 1089 -17.75 31.65 16.20
CA TYR A 1089 -19.02 31.26 16.82
C TYR A 1089 -18.88 31.20 18.33
N ASN A 1090 -19.82 31.82 19.04
CA ASN A 1090 -19.93 31.70 20.50
C ASN A 1090 -20.58 30.35 20.89
N PRO A 1091 -20.52 29.93 22.17
CA PRO A 1091 -21.17 28.71 22.62
C PRO A 1091 -22.66 28.64 22.22
N GLY A 1092 -23.07 27.55 21.58
CA GLY A 1092 -24.44 27.37 21.09
C GLY A 1092 -24.57 26.34 19.96
N VAL A 1093 -25.81 26.05 19.56
CA VAL A 1093 -26.14 25.18 18.42
C VAL A 1093 -26.48 26.04 17.22
N TYR A 1094 -25.86 25.76 16.09
CA TYR A 1094 -26.01 26.48 14.84
C TYR A 1094 -26.54 25.55 13.74
N GLN A 1095 -27.24 26.13 12.77
CA GLN A 1095 -27.85 25.41 11.66
C GLN A 1095 -27.54 26.08 10.32
N LEU A 1096 -27.17 25.29 9.33
CA LEU A 1096 -26.95 25.71 7.95
C LEU A 1096 -27.78 24.83 7.02
N LYS A 1097 -28.41 25.43 6.01
CA LYS A 1097 -29.19 24.72 5.00
C LYS A 1097 -28.41 24.68 3.70
N TRP A 1098 -28.27 23.49 3.11
CA TRP A 1098 -27.64 23.32 1.81
C TRP A 1098 -28.62 22.71 0.80
N TYR A 1099 -28.96 23.49 -0.22
CA TYR A 1099 -29.89 23.10 -1.28
C TYR A 1099 -29.21 22.34 -2.44
N GLY A 1100 -28.04 21.75 -2.21
CA GLY A 1100 -27.27 21.06 -3.25
C GLY A 1100 -26.68 22.01 -4.29
N GLU A 1101 -26.21 23.19 -3.89
CA GLU A 1101 -25.69 24.22 -4.80
C GLU A 1101 -24.19 24.43 -4.59
N THR A 1102 -23.48 24.69 -5.69
CA THR A 1102 -22.08 25.14 -5.69
C THR A 1102 -21.96 26.60 -5.26
N ASP A 1103 -20.76 27.13 -5.02
CA ASP A 1103 -20.55 28.58 -4.75
C ASP A 1103 -21.05 29.49 -5.88
N ARG A 1104 -21.12 28.96 -7.12
CA ARG A 1104 -21.65 29.68 -8.30
C ARG A 1104 -23.18 29.58 -8.43
N GLY A 1105 -23.87 28.95 -7.48
CA GLY A 1105 -25.33 28.77 -7.49
C GLY A 1105 -25.85 27.62 -8.38
N ASN A 1106 -24.98 26.90 -9.09
CA ASN A 1106 -25.37 25.74 -9.90
C ASN A 1106 -25.68 24.53 -9.02
N LYS A 1107 -26.72 23.75 -9.36
CA LYS A 1107 -27.03 22.48 -8.69
C LYS A 1107 -25.93 21.45 -8.92
N VAL A 1108 -25.63 20.66 -7.89
CA VAL A 1108 -24.63 19.60 -7.94
C VAL A 1108 -25.21 18.33 -8.56
N PRO A 1109 -24.40 17.51 -9.26
CA PRO A 1109 -24.85 16.22 -9.77
C PRO A 1109 -25.33 15.26 -8.66
N PHE A 1110 -26.10 14.24 -9.02
CA PHE A 1110 -26.41 13.15 -8.11
C PHE A 1110 -25.13 12.44 -7.65
N GLY A 1111 -25.03 12.07 -6.38
CA GLY A 1111 -23.81 11.47 -5.84
C GLY A 1111 -23.60 11.71 -4.34
N VAL A 1112 -22.42 11.30 -3.87
CA VAL A 1112 -22.01 11.44 -2.45
C VAL A 1112 -21.18 12.72 -2.29
N TYR A 1113 -21.51 13.48 -1.26
CA TYR A 1113 -20.82 14.71 -0.86
C TYR A 1113 -20.42 14.62 0.60
N PHE A 1114 -19.36 15.34 0.96
CA PHE A 1114 -18.86 15.39 2.33
C PHE A 1114 -18.93 16.82 2.84
N VAL A 1115 -19.63 17.06 3.94
CA VAL A 1115 -19.50 18.30 4.70
C VAL A 1115 -18.36 18.14 5.70
N SER A 1116 -17.46 19.12 5.76
CA SER A 1116 -16.45 19.23 6.79
C SER A 1116 -16.78 20.36 7.75
N LEU A 1117 -16.49 20.14 9.03
CA LEU A 1117 -16.35 21.17 10.03
C LEU A 1117 -14.88 21.24 10.42
N GLU A 1118 -14.24 22.38 10.21
CA GLU A 1118 -12.88 22.67 10.64
C GLU A 1118 -12.92 23.76 11.71
N SER A 1119 -12.21 23.54 12.82
CA SER A 1119 -11.96 24.56 13.83
C SER A 1119 -10.51 24.48 14.31
N ASN A 1120 -10.11 25.38 15.22
CA ASN A 1120 -8.75 25.38 15.75
C ASN A 1120 -8.39 24.08 16.49
N HIS A 1121 -9.39 23.34 16.95
CA HIS A 1121 -9.21 22.18 17.82
C HIS A 1121 -9.54 20.85 17.15
N GLN A 1122 -10.20 20.85 15.98
CA GLN A 1122 -10.66 19.61 15.35
C GLN A 1122 -11.12 19.78 13.90
N LYS A 1123 -11.21 18.64 13.22
CA LYS A 1123 -11.76 18.52 11.86
C LYS A 1123 -12.65 17.28 11.78
N GLU A 1124 -13.95 17.47 11.50
CA GLU A 1124 -14.94 16.40 11.38
C GLU A 1124 -15.56 16.39 9.98
N PHE A 1125 -15.95 15.20 9.48
CA PHE A 1125 -16.65 15.04 8.21
C PHE A 1125 -17.95 14.25 8.36
N LYS A 1126 -19.01 14.63 7.62
CA LYS A 1126 -20.26 13.86 7.46
C LYS A 1126 -20.65 13.73 5.99
N LYS A 1127 -21.35 12.64 5.65
CA LYS A 1127 -21.80 12.33 4.29
C LYS A 1127 -23.19 12.89 4.01
N ILE A 1128 -23.41 13.37 2.80
CA ILE A 1128 -24.70 13.75 2.21
C ILE A 1128 -24.86 12.99 0.89
N TYR A 1129 -26.03 12.39 0.66
CA TYR A 1129 -26.34 11.62 -0.54
C TYR A 1129 -27.40 12.34 -1.35
N ILE A 1130 -27.05 12.81 -2.54
CA ILE A 1130 -28.01 13.43 -3.47
C ILE A 1130 -28.53 12.32 -4.40
N LYS A 1131 -29.78 11.89 -4.20
CA LYS A 1131 -30.40 10.80 -4.96
C LYS A 1131 -30.85 11.27 -6.35
N SER A 1132 -30.53 10.48 -7.38
CA SER A 1132 -31.30 10.47 -8.62
C SER A 1132 -32.61 9.73 -8.36
N LYS A 1133 -33.70 10.17 -9.01
CA LYS A 1133 -34.97 9.43 -9.03
C LYS A 1133 -34.77 7.96 -9.34
#